data_AF-A0AAV8VGP8-F1
#
_entry.id   AF-A0AAV8VGP8-F1
#
_cell.length_a   1.000
_cell.length_b   1.000
_cell.length_c   1.000
_cell.angle_alpha   90.00
_cell.angle_beta   90.00
_cell.angle_gamma   90.00
#
_symmetry.space_group_name_H-M   'P 1'
#
loop_
_entity.id
_entity.type
_entity.pdbx_description
1 polymer ?
#
loop_
_entity_poly.entity_id
_entity_poly.type
_entity_poly.pdbx_seq_one_letter_code
_entity_poly.pdbx_strand_id
1 'polypeptide(L)'
;MERGGEKSNGKTNKRGTKSRTFLSIKDRKKRISNIAKYWKKQQLAEVKQNLKVAQDTSLKKNLSMNTDDVTDINNPLEVIVDSLPTKGSDTTDVNKLLETTINYVPIDDTITNDATDIKKVSETTVSYVLLADDTGDATIVNKLPVPETTVKNSYNSTDEATQVLNKNTRKLNRYTNNIEENRIMNVNYFINQLKVISNHNDGNFGCTLNNINIVKEIRNGLLSQYVVICDMCNYRTVIHNLDHTNNNDMDINTLAVNGITSIGSGYYHLQEFLLNLNVPCFDKNKFKTIQDTLMEDIEKCAYFLMKQAAEEEKKIAVEQGNVGVDVTPEIMVICDGTWSKRSYRCNYNAPSGAAAIIGKNTNKVLYLGVKNKCCMMCEKGSNPEDHRCFKNWTGPSTGMEAAILVESFRTSEEEMGLRYTRFSRPYMKPVEKIECRNHLLRNVCNKLKDLCSKSANGPVSLRRKVKSKILKMRCSVVKAIKFRKEEAGEHYEKAKKLKIDLENIASHTFGEHGMCKKINYFCEKDKPDDINIVPELIQCGLYEKIKKVFSSLAINSNSLIYDMTSNTVEQFNSIICKFVGGKRINYSKGRQYQGRCFSAVVKHNSGKSCFYNMSKFYSGVSPSSRAIKKFEQERKRRNKNIKRAKRRINFNNNSSDKMYPDMNKEDFENAKIVFLESLIKTEQQINEIEERTRDQADNLEWKEIRRNLLTASNFGVICRRKPTTRCGPLVKSLLSETSIFAPALEWGRENEEKVRKKVETMQHIEIKKCGLFIDKIHPFLGASPDGLIGDQGLVEIKCPYSARNMTILEGIEKKKITIWKTENKWLELNKKHKWYYQIQGQLHITRRMYCLLAVYTEKDMRLETIFRDAIFWEENMFPQLEMFFMHCLLPEIVDSRLARNMEIREPSHILEAIENKSKA
;
A
#
# COMPACT_ATOMS: atom_id res chain seq x y z
N MET A 1 20.02 17.55 49.33
CA MET A 1 19.53 18.94 49.42
C MET A 1 18.01 18.91 49.44
N GLU A 2 17.46 19.64 50.39
CA GLU A 2 16.07 19.72 50.87
C GLU A 2 15.06 20.11 49.78
N ARG A 3 13.92 19.41 49.70
CA ARG A 3 12.57 19.83 50.16
C ARG A 3 12.13 21.22 49.66
N GLY A 4 11.06 21.20 48.87
CA GLY A 4 10.17 22.33 48.61
C GLY A 4 8.88 21.81 48.00
N GLY A 5 7.93 21.42 48.84
CA GLY A 5 6.59 21.03 48.45
C GLY A 5 5.61 22.17 48.64
N GLU A 6 4.72 22.37 47.67
CA GLU A 6 3.44 23.03 47.88
C GLU A 6 2.31 22.10 47.41
N LYS A 7 1.42 21.81 48.36
CA LYS A 7 0.12 21.16 48.17
C LYS A 7 -0.96 22.23 48.34
N SER A 8 -2.01 22.18 47.52
CA SER A 8 -3.45 22.34 47.84
C SER A 8 -4.21 22.74 46.58
N ASN A 9 -5.49 22.44 46.32
CA ASN A 9 -6.44 21.43 46.77
C ASN A 9 -7.61 21.42 45.75
N GLY A 10 -8.21 20.24 45.53
CA GLY A 10 -9.65 20.10 45.25
C GLY A 10 -10.17 20.26 43.82
N LYS A 11 -10.37 19.15 43.11
CA LYS A 11 -11.71 18.60 42.78
C LYS A 11 -11.59 17.36 41.90
N THR A 12 -12.21 16.29 42.38
CA THR A 12 -12.40 15.01 41.72
C THR A 12 -13.14 15.16 40.39
N ASN A 13 -12.60 14.60 39.31
CA ASN A 13 -13.38 14.30 38.12
C ASN A 13 -12.97 12.92 37.57
N LYS A 14 -13.77 11.91 37.92
CA LYS A 14 -13.70 10.55 37.36
C LYS A 14 -13.89 10.64 35.84
N ARG A 15 -12.85 10.38 35.05
CA ARG A 15 -12.98 10.04 33.62
C ARG A 15 -12.57 8.60 33.41
N GLY A 16 -13.55 7.71 33.44
CA GLY A 16 -13.40 6.31 33.05
C GLY A 16 -13.17 6.21 31.54
N THR A 17 -12.02 5.67 31.15
CA THR A 17 -11.72 5.25 29.78
C THR A 17 -12.36 3.89 29.53
N LYS A 18 -13.57 3.90 28.97
CA LYS A 18 -14.28 2.69 28.51
C LYS A 18 -13.50 2.00 27.38
N SER A 19 -13.32 0.70 27.53
CA SER A 19 -12.89 -0.23 26.48
C SER A 19 -13.85 -0.16 25.28
N ARG A 20 -13.32 -0.20 24.05
CA ARG A 20 -14.14 -0.44 22.86
C ARG A 20 -14.23 -1.94 22.64
N THR A 21 -15.26 -2.54 23.20
CA THR A 21 -15.79 -3.85 22.82
C THR A 21 -16.21 -3.84 21.34
N PHE A 22 -15.96 -4.95 20.64
CA PHE A 22 -16.49 -5.18 19.29
C PHE A 22 -18.03 -5.18 19.38
N LEU A 23 -18.66 -4.21 18.71
CA LEU A 23 -20.11 -4.10 18.62
C LEU A 23 -20.67 -5.29 17.82
N SER A 24 -21.73 -5.90 18.35
CA SER A 24 -22.43 -7.03 17.74
C SER A 24 -23.02 -6.65 16.37
N ILE A 25 -23.33 -7.64 15.53
CA ILE A 25 -24.01 -7.41 14.22
C ILE A 25 -25.30 -6.58 14.41
N LYS A 26 -25.99 -6.77 15.54
CA LYS A 26 -27.20 -6.02 15.92
C LYS A 26 -26.90 -4.54 16.18
N ASP A 27 -25.79 -4.24 16.83
CA ASP A 27 -25.33 -2.87 17.08
C ASP A 27 -24.86 -2.15 15.81
N ARG A 28 -24.26 -2.89 14.85
CA ARG A 28 -23.87 -2.35 13.54
C ARG A 28 -25.09 -1.99 12.68
N LYS A 29 -26.10 -2.87 12.62
CA LYS A 29 -27.40 -2.57 11.96
C LYS A 29 -28.10 -1.37 12.59
N LYS A 30 -28.10 -1.28 13.93
CA LYS A 30 -28.66 -0.12 14.67
C LYS A 30 -27.92 1.18 14.34
N ARG A 31 -26.60 1.13 14.15
CA ARG A 31 -25.79 2.29 13.77
C ARG A 31 -26.06 2.77 12.34
N ILE A 32 -26.24 1.83 11.40
CA ILE A 32 -26.65 2.14 10.02
C ILE A 32 -28.03 2.80 9.99
N SER A 33 -29.00 2.26 10.75
CA SER A 33 -30.32 2.88 10.91
C SER A 33 -30.23 4.30 11.49
N ASN A 34 -29.36 4.52 12.48
CA ASN A 34 -29.17 5.84 13.08
C ASN A 34 -28.52 6.86 12.12
N ILE A 35 -27.62 6.42 11.24
CA ILE A 35 -27.01 7.27 10.21
C ILE A 35 -28.07 7.65 9.17
N ALA A 36 -28.88 6.69 8.69
CA ALA A 36 -29.99 6.98 7.78
C ALA A 36 -31.02 7.94 8.40
N LYS A 37 -31.35 7.75 9.69
CA LYS A 37 -32.22 8.68 10.44
C LYS A 37 -31.59 10.07 10.61
N TYR A 38 -30.27 10.16 10.78
CA TYR A 38 -29.56 11.43 10.85
C TYR A 38 -29.65 12.21 9.54
N TRP A 39 -29.39 11.56 8.39
CA TRP A 39 -29.52 12.18 7.08
C TRP A 39 -30.95 12.63 6.77
N LYS A 40 -31.94 11.80 7.11
CA LYS A 40 -33.37 12.14 6.96
C LYS A 40 -33.78 13.32 7.85
N LYS A 41 -33.25 13.41 9.08
CA LYS A 41 -33.49 14.54 10.00
C LYS A 41 -32.85 15.84 9.51
N GLN A 42 -31.68 15.79 8.87
CA GLN A 42 -31.03 16.97 8.30
C GLN A 42 -31.79 17.50 7.07
N GLN A 43 -32.26 16.62 6.18
CA GLN A 43 -33.14 17.00 5.07
C GLN A 43 -34.45 17.66 5.55
N LEU A 44 -35.08 17.10 6.60
CA LEU A 44 -36.28 17.70 7.21
C LEU A 44 -36.03 19.08 7.85
N ALA A 45 -34.83 19.32 8.39
CA ALA A 45 -34.47 20.61 8.95
C ALA A 45 -34.31 21.69 7.87
N GLU A 46 -33.74 21.34 6.72
CA GLU A 46 -33.59 22.22 5.57
C GLU A 46 -34.94 22.55 4.91
N VAL A 47 -35.84 21.57 4.78
CA VAL A 47 -37.22 21.80 4.31
C VAL A 47 -37.97 22.74 5.24
N LYS A 48 -37.85 22.56 6.57
CA LYS A 48 -38.43 23.48 7.57
C LYS A 48 -37.84 24.89 7.47
N GLN A 49 -36.54 25.01 7.22
CA GLN A 49 -35.87 26.30 7.07
C GLN A 49 -36.28 27.01 5.76
N ASN A 50 -36.42 26.26 4.65
CA ASN A 50 -36.90 26.78 3.37
C ASN A 50 -38.38 27.19 3.43
N LEU A 51 -39.22 26.44 4.15
CA LEU A 51 -40.62 26.82 4.44
C LEU A 51 -40.73 28.09 5.28
N LYS A 52 -39.83 28.26 6.26
CA LYS A 52 -39.78 29.47 7.11
C LYS A 52 -39.37 30.71 6.31
N VAL A 53 -38.41 30.56 5.39
CA VAL A 53 -37.97 31.63 4.47
C VAL A 53 -39.06 31.98 3.45
N ALA A 54 -39.84 30.99 3.00
CA ALA A 54 -40.98 31.20 2.12
C ALA A 54 -42.17 31.93 2.81
N GLN A 55 -42.30 31.83 4.14
CA GLN A 55 -43.30 32.57 4.92
C GLN A 55 -42.92 34.06 5.14
N ASP A 56 -41.63 34.41 5.04
CA ASP A 56 -41.12 35.78 5.24
C ASP A 56 -41.00 36.61 3.95
N THR A 57 -41.24 36.02 2.78
CA THR A 57 -41.32 36.75 1.50
C THR A 57 -42.78 36.93 1.10
N SER A 58 -43.16 38.18 0.82
CA SER A 58 -44.51 38.67 0.60
C SER A 58 -45.35 37.85 -0.40
N LEU A 59 -46.15 36.92 0.12
CA LEU A 59 -47.38 36.38 -0.49
C LEU A 59 -48.40 36.07 0.62
N LYS A 60 -48.75 37.09 1.41
CA LYS A 60 -49.95 37.09 2.26
C LYS A 60 -51.18 37.31 1.37
N LYS A 61 -51.70 36.25 0.76
CA LYS A 61 -53.13 36.12 0.46
C LYS A 61 -53.42 34.65 0.11
N ASN A 62 -54.27 34.05 0.93
CA ASN A 62 -54.84 32.70 0.83
C ASN A 62 -53.92 31.56 1.28
N LEU A 63 -53.82 31.37 2.61
CA LEU A 63 -53.69 30.06 3.30
C LEU A 63 -53.57 30.34 4.81
N SER A 64 -54.65 30.15 5.55
CA SER A 64 -54.61 30.10 7.01
C SER A 64 -54.32 28.66 7.45
N MET A 65 -53.06 28.34 7.75
CA MET A 65 -52.73 27.14 8.53
C MET A 65 -51.65 27.50 9.55
N ASN A 66 -51.92 27.14 10.81
CA ASN A 66 -51.11 27.43 11.98
C ASN A 66 -49.90 26.46 12.05
N THR A 67 -48.75 26.94 12.53
CA THR A 67 -47.48 26.19 12.54
C THR A 67 -47.34 25.17 13.68
N ASP A 68 -48.38 24.96 14.49
CA ASP A 68 -48.30 24.18 15.73
C ASP A 68 -48.78 22.72 15.62
N ASP A 69 -49.37 22.29 14.48
CA ASP A 69 -49.92 20.93 14.32
C ASP A 69 -49.02 19.93 13.57
N VAL A 70 -47.69 20.08 13.62
CA VAL A 70 -46.76 19.05 13.10
C VAL A 70 -45.98 18.42 14.24
N THR A 71 -46.69 17.67 15.07
CA THR A 71 -46.08 16.74 16.03
C THR A 71 -46.59 15.34 15.76
N ASP A 72 -45.70 14.53 15.18
CA ASP A 72 -45.81 13.08 14.96
C ASP A 72 -46.69 12.59 13.79
N ILE A 73 -46.04 12.24 12.67
CA ILE A 73 -46.66 11.48 11.57
C ILE A 73 -45.69 10.34 11.21
N ASN A 74 -46.05 9.12 11.61
CA ASN A 74 -45.33 7.86 11.32
C ASN A 74 -45.89 7.12 10.09
N ASN A 75 -46.49 7.79 9.11
CA ASN A 75 -46.72 7.24 7.77
C ASN A 75 -47.17 8.36 6.81
N PRO A 76 -46.48 8.67 5.71
CA PRO A 76 -46.97 9.66 4.75
C PRO A 76 -47.78 8.96 3.66
N LEU A 77 -49.01 8.49 3.94
CA LEU A 77 -49.89 7.94 2.90
C LEU A 77 -51.41 8.02 3.13
N GLU A 78 -51.91 8.76 4.13
CA GLU A 78 -53.36 9.05 4.21
C GLU A 78 -53.63 10.51 4.54
N VAL A 79 -54.26 11.20 3.59
CA VAL A 79 -55.36 12.19 3.67
C VAL A 79 -55.27 13.02 2.39
N ILE A 80 -55.90 12.52 1.33
CA ILE A 80 -56.46 13.37 0.26
C ILE A 80 -57.96 13.09 0.28
N VAL A 81 -58.73 14.12 -0.04
CA VAL A 81 -60.18 14.15 -0.24
C VAL A 81 -60.95 14.54 1.02
N ASP A 82 -60.96 15.84 1.31
CA ASP A 82 -62.21 16.58 1.25
C ASP A 82 -61.91 18.07 1.09
N SER A 83 -62.61 18.73 0.15
CA SER A 83 -62.58 20.18 -0.21
C SER A 83 -61.88 20.55 -1.53
N LEU A 84 -62.34 20.01 -2.66
CA LEU A 84 -62.23 20.71 -3.95
C LEU A 84 -63.62 21.20 -4.39
N PRO A 85 -63.83 22.52 -4.60
CA PRO A 85 -64.93 23.01 -5.42
C PRO A 85 -64.60 22.84 -6.90
N THR A 86 -65.60 22.33 -7.60
CA THR A 86 -65.66 22.02 -9.02
C THR A 86 -65.57 23.22 -9.96
N LYS A 87 -64.87 23.03 -11.09
CA LYS A 87 -65.23 23.37 -12.50
C LYS A 87 -64.13 24.12 -13.25
N GLY A 88 -63.69 23.51 -14.36
CA GLY A 88 -63.03 24.19 -15.48
C GLY A 88 -61.84 23.42 -16.08
N SER A 89 -62.14 22.45 -16.97
CA SER A 89 -61.32 21.86 -18.06
C SER A 89 -59.82 22.21 -18.13
N ASP A 90 -58.88 21.25 -18.20
CA ASP A 90 -58.71 20.36 -19.37
C ASP A 90 -57.97 19.05 -18.99
N THR A 91 -58.51 17.91 -19.42
CA THR A 91 -58.17 16.56 -18.95
C THR A 91 -57.14 15.89 -19.85
N THR A 92 -55.88 16.31 -19.78
CA THR A 92 -54.74 15.58 -20.40
C THR A 92 -53.57 15.30 -19.45
N ASP A 93 -53.55 15.85 -18.23
CA ASP A 93 -52.41 15.70 -17.30
C ASP A 93 -52.63 14.74 -16.11
N VAL A 94 -53.81 14.14 -15.96
CA VAL A 94 -54.10 13.26 -14.81
C VAL A 94 -53.59 11.82 -15.03
N ASN A 95 -53.55 11.33 -16.28
CA ASN A 95 -52.99 10.01 -16.58
C ASN A 95 -51.46 10.02 -16.76
N LYS A 96 -50.82 11.19 -16.77
CA LYS A 96 -49.35 11.31 -16.86
C LYS A 96 -48.66 11.40 -15.50
N LEU A 97 -49.42 11.57 -14.42
CA LEU A 97 -48.93 11.52 -13.04
C LEU A 97 -48.99 10.12 -12.40
N LEU A 98 -49.70 9.16 -13.00
CA LEU A 98 -49.89 7.81 -12.46
C LEU A 98 -48.90 6.75 -12.97
N GLU A 99 -48.02 7.08 -13.93
CA GLU A 99 -47.03 6.13 -14.48
C GLU A 99 -45.59 6.27 -13.96
N THR A 100 -45.33 7.10 -12.94
CA THR A 100 -43.94 7.27 -12.41
C THR A 100 -43.73 6.74 -11.00
N THR A 101 -44.59 5.84 -10.50
CA THR A 101 -44.46 5.28 -9.15
C THR A 101 -44.62 3.76 -9.13
N ILE A 102 -43.80 3.05 -9.92
CA ILE A 102 -43.48 1.63 -9.65
C ILE A 102 -41.97 1.43 -9.83
N ASN A 103 -41.26 1.40 -8.70
CA ASN A 103 -40.20 0.43 -8.37
C ASN A 103 -39.50 0.86 -7.08
N TYR A 104 -39.88 0.22 -5.97
CA TYR A 104 -39.02 -0.37 -4.92
C TYR A 104 -39.93 -0.70 -3.71
N VAL A 105 -40.35 -1.96 -3.63
CA VAL A 105 -40.93 -2.55 -2.42
C VAL A 105 -39.78 -3.02 -1.51
N PRO A 106 -39.69 -2.58 -0.25
CA PRO A 106 -38.86 -3.22 0.76
C PRO A 106 -39.61 -4.42 1.35
N ILE A 107 -38.95 -5.58 1.40
CA ILE A 107 -39.37 -6.73 2.20
C ILE A 107 -39.13 -6.36 3.68
N ASP A 108 -40.21 -6.36 4.47
CA ASP A 108 -40.21 -6.11 5.91
C ASP A 108 -39.92 -7.41 6.69
N ASP A 109 -38.95 -7.33 7.60
CA ASP A 109 -38.55 -8.36 8.56
C ASP A 109 -39.18 -8.01 9.92
N THR A 110 -40.42 -8.44 10.19
CA THR A 110 -40.94 -8.47 11.57
C THR A 110 -41.99 -9.57 11.79
N ILE A 111 -41.56 -10.79 12.16
CA ILE A 111 -42.36 -11.67 13.05
C ILE A 111 -41.43 -12.34 14.08
N THR A 112 -41.51 -11.75 15.28
CA THR A 112 -41.46 -12.30 16.66
C THR A 112 -40.76 -13.61 17.00
N ASN A 113 -39.96 -13.53 18.08
CA ASN A 113 -39.67 -14.64 18.99
C ASN A 113 -40.98 -15.29 19.46
N ASP A 114 -41.06 -16.62 19.37
CA ASP A 114 -41.37 -17.44 20.54
C ASP A 114 -40.75 -18.82 20.38
N ALA A 115 -40.07 -19.23 21.44
CA ALA A 115 -39.47 -20.54 21.58
C ALA A 115 -40.49 -21.46 22.25
N THR A 116 -40.95 -22.50 21.57
CA THR A 116 -41.32 -23.79 22.16
C THR A 116 -41.47 -24.79 21.02
N ASP A 117 -40.92 -25.98 21.24
CA ASP A 117 -40.97 -27.18 20.40
C ASP A 117 -40.18 -27.18 19.08
N ILE A 118 -38.98 -27.79 19.13
CA ILE A 118 -38.70 -29.08 18.48
C ILE A 118 -37.26 -29.49 18.85
N LYS A 119 -37.15 -30.44 19.78
CA LYS A 119 -36.09 -31.45 19.75
C LYS A 119 -36.48 -32.46 18.67
N LYS A 120 -35.64 -32.67 17.65
CA LYS A 120 -35.27 -34.00 17.09
C LYS A 120 -34.46 -33.86 15.79
N VAL A 121 -33.26 -34.43 15.85
CA VAL A 121 -32.74 -35.45 14.89
C VAL A 121 -32.10 -34.97 13.58
N SER A 122 -30.78 -35.21 13.59
CA SER A 122 -29.87 -35.71 12.55
C SER A 122 -29.61 -34.92 11.27
N GLU A 123 -28.36 -34.43 11.22
CA GLU A 123 -27.60 -34.09 10.02
C GLU A 123 -27.37 -35.33 9.14
N THR A 124 -27.57 -35.18 7.84
CA THR A 124 -27.00 -36.04 6.81
C THR A 124 -26.65 -35.18 5.61
N THR A 125 -25.38 -34.80 5.45
CA THR A 125 -24.85 -34.48 4.11
C THR A 125 -23.38 -34.82 4.03
N VAL A 126 -23.09 -35.82 3.20
CA VAL A 126 -21.78 -36.14 2.63
C VAL A 126 -21.41 -35.08 1.58
N SER A 127 -20.18 -34.54 1.72
CA SER A 127 -19.14 -34.11 0.74
C SER A 127 -19.56 -33.48 -0.62
N TYR A 128 -18.81 -32.58 -1.26
CA TYR A 128 -17.52 -32.84 -1.93
C TYR A 128 -16.68 -31.58 -2.20
N VAL A 129 -15.37 -31.82 -2.13
CA VAL A 129 -14.25 -31.03 -2.63
C VAL A 129 -14.10 -31.30 -4.13
N LEU A 130 -13.87 -30.26 -4.94
CA LEU A 130 -13.33 -30.42 -6.29
C LEU A 130 -11.95 -29.77 -6.37
N LEU A 131 -10.98 -30.64 -6.66
CA LEU A 131 -9.64 -30.34 -7.15
C LEU A 131 -9.75 -30.07 -8.66
N ALA A 132 -8.93 -29.15 -9.16
CA ALA A 132 -8.74 -28.91 -10.58
C ALA A 132 -7.37 -29.44 -10.99
N ASP A 133 -7.33 -30.22 -12.06
CA ASP A 133 -6.14 -30.54 -12.82
C ASP A 133 -6.41 -30.48 -14.34
N ASP A 134 -5.33 -30.12 -15.02
CA ASP A 134 -5.26 -29.51 -16.34
C ASP A 134 -5.37 -30.53 -17.47
N THR A 135 -6.58 -30.91 -17.87
CA THR A 135 -6.82 -31.42 -19.23
C THR A 135 -8.29 -31.19 -19.57
N GLY A 136 -8.57 -30.18 -20.40
CA GLY A 136 -9.91 -29.96 -20.91
C GLY A 136 -10.34 -31.13 -21.78
N ASP A 137 -11.29 -31.94 -21.30
CA ASP A 137 -12.42 -32.48 -22.05
C ASP A 137 -13.39 -33.17 -21.08
N ALA A 138 -14.67 -32.79 -21.16
CA ALA A 138 -15.74 -33.32 -20.31
C ALA A 138 -16.41 -34.52 -20.99
N THR A 139 -16.50 -35.65 -20.31
CA THR A 139 -17.48 -36.71 -20.62
C THR A 139 -17.97 -37.38 -19.34
N ILE A 140 -19.30 -37.42 -19.20
CA ILE A 140 -20.04 -38.01 -18.08
C ILE A 140 -20.25 -39.50 -18.37
N VAL A 141 -19.85 -40.40 -17.46
CA VAL A 141 -20.26 -41.81 -17.52
C VAL A 141 -20.64 -42.33 -16.13
N ASN A 142 -21.81 -42.99 -16.08
CA ASN A 142 -22.51 -43.49 -14.90
C ASN A 142 -21.83 -44.68 -14.20
N LYS A 143 -22.13 -44.80 -12.90
CA LYS A 143 -21.71 -45.82 -11.93
C LYS A 143 -21.96 -47.28 -12.37
N LEU A 144 -21.03 -48.16 -12.01
CA LEU A 144 -21.25 -49.60 -11.81
C LEU A 144 -20.74 -50.03 -10.42
N PRO A 145 -21.28 -51.14 -9.84
CA PRO A 145 -21.38 -51.37 -8.41
C PRO A 145 -20.27 -52.27 -7.83
N VAL A 146 -20.04 -52.15 -6.51
CA VAL A 146 -19.11 -52.98 -5.74
C VAL A 146 -19.89 -54.12 -5.07
N PRO A 147 -19.43 -55.39 -5.13
CA PRO A 147 -20.14 -56.50 -4.52
C PRO A 147 -19.72 -56.74 -3.07
N GLU A 148 -20.73 -57.01 -2.23
CA GLU A 148 -20.62 -57.62 -0.91
C GLU A 148 -20.38 -59.14 -1.05
N THR A 149 -19.51 -59.71 -0.22
CA THR A 149 -19.62 -61.13 0.13
C THR A 149 -19.39 -61.36 1.62
N THR A 150 -20.35 -62.09 2.16
CA THR A 150 -20.66 -62.48 3.54
C THR A 150 -19.72 -63.61 4.02
N VAL A 151 -19.33 -63.60 5.30
CA VAL A 151 -18.77 -64.78 5.98
C VAL A 151 -19.70 -65.15 7.14
N LYS A 152 -20.21 -66.38 7.13
CA LYS A 152 -21.03 -67.00 8.19
C LYS A 152 -20.14 -67.80 9.15
N ASN A 153 -20.55 -67.80 10.42
CA ASN A 153 -19.98 -68.51 11.57
C ASN A 153 -20.01 -70.04 11.46
N SER A 154 -19.05 -70.70 12.13
CA SER A 154 -19.27 -71.99 12.81
C SER A 154 -18.33 -72.13 14.01
N TYR A 155 -18.89 -72.41 15.18
CA TYR A 155 -18.19 -72.79 16.42
C TYR A 155 -17.85 -74.29 16.41
N ASN A 156 -16.69 -74.68 16.97
CA ASN A 156 -16.56 -75.76 17.96
C ASN A 156 -15.18 -75.77 18.65
N SER A 157 -15.21 -76.17 19.92
CA SER A 157 -14.17 -76.50 20.92
C SER A 157 -12.87 -77.12 20.37
N THR A 158 -11.67 -77.00 20.93
CA THR A 158 -11.15 -76.90 22.32
C THR A 158 -9.82 -76.12 22.32
N ASP A 159 -9.39 -75.58 23.47
CA ASP A 159 -7.99 -75.63 23.97
C ASP A 159 -7.67 -74.45 24.90
N GLU A 160 -7.86 -74.69 26.20
CA GLU A 160 -7.46 -73.78 27.29
C GLU A 160 -5.93 -73.59 27.38
N ALA A 161 -5.13 -74.35 26.60
CA ALA A 161 -3.69 -74.20 26.51
C ALA A 161 -3.25 -72.94 25.75
N THR A 162 -4.06 -72.41 24.82
CA THR A 162 -3.68 -71.25 23.98
C THR A 162 -3.91 -69.90 24.69
N GLN A 163 -4.76 -69.84 25.74
CA GLN A 163 -4.98 -68.60 26.50
C GLN A 163 -3.89 -68.30 27.53
N VAL A 164 -3.21 -69.33 28.06
CA VAL A 164 -2.12 -69.13 29.03
C VAL A 164 -0.84 -68.67 28.33
N LEU A 165 -0.55 -69.19 27.12
CA LEU A 165 0.56 -68.75 26.28
C LEU A 165 0.39 -67.29 25.80
N ASN A 166 -0.83 -66.86 25.47
CA ASN A 166 -1.12 -65.49 25.02
C ASN A 166 -1.11 -64.42 26.14
N LYS A 167 -1.35 -64.79 27.41
CA LYS A 167 -1.23 -63.87 28.54
C LYS A 167 0.22 -63.56 28.90
N ASN A 168 1.13 -64.54 28.72
CA ASN A 168 2.56 -64.33 28.96
C ASN A 168 3.23 -63.52 27.83
N THR A 169 2.83 -63.70 26.56
CA THR A 169 3.29 -62.83 25.45
C THR A 169 2.78 -61.40 25.57
N ARG A 170 1.55 -61.17 26.06
CA ARG A 170 1.03 -59.81 26.32
C ARG A 170 1.68 -59.11 27.53
N LYS A 171 2.21 -59.85 28.50
CA LYS A 171 3.01 -59.28 29.60
C LYS A 171 4.46 -58.98 29.18
N LEU A 172 5.05 -59.78 28.28
CA LEU A 172 6.39 -59.54 27.75
C LEU A 172 6.42 -58.36 26.74
N ASN A 173 5.39 -58.22 25.91
CA ASN A 173 5.25 -57.11 24.94
C ASN A 173 4.97 -55.73 25.57
N ARG A 174 4.86 -55.62 26.90
CA ARG A 174 4.79 -54.31 27.57
C ARG A 174 6.15 -53.62 27.72
N TYR A 175 7.25 -54.33 27.48
CA TYR A 175 8.62 -53.80 27.68
C TYR A 175 9.37 -53.52 26.38
N THR A 176 8.80 -53.82 25.22
CA THR A 176 9.35 -53.46 23.91
C THR A 176 8.54 -52.29 23.36
N ASN A 177 8.99 -51.06 23.60
CA ASN A 177 8.59 -49.95 22.74
C ASN A 177 9.13 -50.28 21.34
N ASN A 178 8.26 -50.67 20.42
CA ASN A 178 8.65 -50.82 19.02
C ASN A 178 8.99 -49.42 18.49
N ILE A 179 10.27 -49.07 18.48
CA ILE A 179 10.76 -47.80 17.93
C ILE A 179 10.77 -47.97 16.39
N GLU A 180 9.61 -47.80 15.77
CA GLU A 180 9.41 -47.96 14.31
C GLU A 180 9.72 -46.69 13.50
N GLU A 181 9.85 -45.55 14.18
CA GLU A 181 10.13 -44.24 13.59
C GLU A 181 11.65 -44.03 13.35
N ASN A 182 12.01 -43.26 12.32
CA ASN A 182 13.40 -42.93 11.99
C ASN A 182 14.04 -41.94 13.00
N ARG A 183 15.37 -41.98 13.13
CA ARG A 183 16.15 -41.10 14.01
C ARG A 183 17.39 -40.54 13.30
N ILE A 184 17.71 -39.27 13.57
CA ILE A 184 18.98 -38.67 13.14
C ILE A 184 20.08 -39.14 14.10
N MET A 185 21.19 -39.63 13.59
CA MET A 185 22.26 -40.23 14.42
C MET A 185 23.65 -39.87 13.91
N ASN A 186 24.60 -39.70 14.82
CA ASN A 186 26.02 -39.73 14.49
C ASN A 186 26.50 -41.18 14.56
N VAL A 187 26.66 -41.81 13.40
CA VAL A 187 26.99 -43.24 13.28
C VAL A 187 28.24 -43.61 14.08
N ASN A 188 29.31 -42.80 14.02
CA ASN A 188 30.56 -43.11 14.71
C ASN A 188 30.40 -43.02 16.24
N TYR A 189 29.72 -41.98 16.73
CA TYR A 189 29.44 -41.81 18.15
C TYR A 189 28.55 -42.93 18.70
N PHE A 190 27.52 -43.34 17.94
CA PHE A 190 26.62 -44.41 18.34
C PHE A 190 27.34 -45.77 18.35
N ILE A 191 28.09 -46.11 17.29
CA ILE A 191 28.88 -47.35 17.24
C ILE A 191 29.90 -47.40 18.39
N ASN A 192 30.54 -46.29 18.74
CA ASN A 192 31.49 -46.27 19.86
C ASN A 192 30.81 -46.59 21.21
N GLN A 193 29.60 -46.10 21.44
CA GLN A 193 28.82 -46.50 22.62
C GLN A 193 28.47 -48.00 22.59
N LEU A 194 28.12 -48.55 21.43
CA LEU A 194 27.88 -49.98 21.28
C LEU A 194 29.14 -50.82 21.57
N LYS A 195 30.33 -50.36 21.17
CA LYS A 195 31.61 -51.02 21.50
C LYS A 195 31.92 -51.00 22.99
N VAL A 196 31.58 -49.92 23.68
CA VAL A 196 31.70 -49.86 25.15
C VAL A 196 30.75 -50.88 25.79
N ILE A 197 29.53 -50.96 25.27
CA ILE A 197 28.54 -51.94 25.76
C ILE A 197 28.93 -53.37 25.43
N SER A 198 29.55 -53.66 24.28
CA SER A 198 29.90 -55.05 23.95
C SER A 198 30.83 -55.69 24.97
N ASN A 199 31.56 -54.88 25.74
CA ASN A 199 32.51 -55.35 26.76
C ASN A 199 32.04 -55.10 28.20
N HIS A 200 30.73 -54.94 28.44
CA HIS A 200 30.18 -54.54 29.75
C HIS A 200 30.38 -55.53 30.92
N ASN A 201 31.02 -56.69 30.69
CA ASN A 201 31.14 -57.73 31.71
C ASN A 201 32.47 -58.51 31.66
N ASP A 202 33.50 -57.97 31.02
CA ASP A 202 34.87 -58.53 30.95
C ASP A 202 34.95 -60.06 30.72
N GLY A 203 33.98 -60.63 29.99
CA GLY A 203 33.93 -62.06 29.66
C GLY A 203 33.27 -63.00 30.68
N ASN A 204 32.86 -62.55 31.86
CA ASN A 204 32.37 -63.43 32.94
C ASN A 204 31.06 -64.17 32.65
N PHE A 205 30.21 -63.65 31.76
CA PHE A 205 28.90 -64.24 31.40
C PHE A 205 28.74 -64.51 29.89
N GLY A 206 29.79 -64.30 29.08
CA GLY A 206 29.71 -64.46 27.62
C GLY A 206 28.72 -63.53 26.91
N CYS A 207 28.35 -62.40 27.52
CA CYS A 207 27.37 -61.46 26.95
C CYS A 207 27.86 -60.88 25.61
N THR A 208 26.98 -60.86 24.61
CA THR A 208 27.23 -60.26 23.29
C THR A 208 26.23 -59.14 23.00
N LEU A 209 26.42 -58.41 21.89
CA LEU A 209 25.44 -57.41 21.44
C LEU A 209 24.06 -58.01 21.14
N ASN A 210 23.97 -59.31 20.82
CA ASN A 210 22.69 -60.00 20.61
C ASN A 210 21.84 -60.05 21.90
N ASN A 211 22.47 -59.89 23.07
CA ASN A 211 21.79 -59.91 24.37
C ASN A 211 21.35 -58.52 24.82
N ILE A 212 21.62 -57.47 24.04
CA ILE A 212 21.32 -56.08 24.40
C ILE A 212 19.99 -55.67 23.78
N ASN A 213 19.03 -55.27 24.63
CA ASN A 213 17.73 -54.78 24.22
C ASN A 213 17.52 -53.32 24.63
N ILE A 214 16.85 -52.56 23.77
CA ILE A 214 16.35 -51.22 24.12
C ILE A 214 14.99 -51.40 24.81
N VAL A 215 14.90 -50.97 26.07
CA VAL A 215 13.66 -51.10 26.87
C VAL A 215 12.85 -49.82 26.93
N LYS A 216 13.49 -48.66 26.72
CA LYS A 216 12.82 -47.35 26.79
C LYS A 216 13.56 -46.32 25.96
N GLU A 217 12.80 -45.46 25.29
CA GLU A 217 13.30 -44.23 24.70
C GLU A 217 12.79 -43.01 25.50
N ILE A 218 13.68 -42.05 25.75
CA ILE A 218 13.35 -40.73 26.27
C ILE A 218 13.76 -39.70 25.21
N ARG A 219 12.76 -39.08 24.56
CA ARG A 219 13.00 -38.07 23.53
C ARG A 219 13.09 -36.68 24.13
N ASN A 220 14.11 -35.95 23.70
CA ASN A 220 14.31 -34.53 23.96
C ASN A 220 14.45 -33.79 22.63
N GLY A 221 13.38 -33.78 21.84
CA GLY A 221 13.39 -33.32 20.46
C GLY A 221 14.06 -34.31 19.52
N LEU A 222 15.06 -33.85 18.77
CA LEU A 222 15.87 -34.70 17.89
C LEU A 222 16.94 -35.51 18.67
N LEU A 223 17.14 -35.21 19.95
CA LEU A 223 17.96 -36.02 20.85
C LEU A 223 17.12 -37.14 21.44
N SER A 224 17.64 -38.35 21.43
CA SER A 224 16.98 -39.55 21.96
C SER A 224 17.95 -40.30 22.87
N GLN A 225 17.48 -40.61 24.07
CA GLN A 225 18.19 -41.45 25.03
C GLN A 225 17.52 -42.82 25.05
N TYR A 226 18.31 -43.87 24.86
CA TYR A 226 17.84 -45.24 24.89
C TYR A 226 18.35 -45.91 26.15
N VAL A 227 17.43 -46.34 27.00
CA VAL A 227 17.76 -47.21 28.12
C VAL A 227 17.93 -48.61 27.54
N VAL A 228 19.12 -49.16 27.71
CA VAL A 228 19.48 -50.50 27.24
C VAL A 228 19.72 -51.43 28.41
N ILE A 229 19.30 -52.69 28.26
CA ILE A 229 19.48 -53.76 29.25
C ILE A 229 20.05 -54.98 28.55
N CYS A 230 20.99 -55.66 29.22
CA CYS A 230 21.47 -56.97 28.83
C CYS A 230 20.59 -58.06 29.46
N ASP A 231 19.98 -58.92 28.65
CA ASP A 231 19.10 -59.99 29.15
C ASP A 231 19.86 -61.08 29.94
N MET A 232 21.18 -61.20 29.72
CA MET A 232 22.00 -62.26 30.35
C MET A 232 22.46 -61.89 31.76
N CYS A 233 22.87 -60.64 31.98
CA CYS A 233 23.44 -60.20 33.26
C CYS A 233 22.71 -59.01 33.89
N ASN A 234 21.60 -58.55 33.29
CA ASN A 234 20.82 -57.39 33.73
C ASN A 234 21.60 -56.07 33.78
N TYR A 235 22.77 -55.99 33.13
CA TYR A 235 23.51 -54.75 32.98
C TYR A 235 22.64 -53.68 32.31
N ARG A 236 22.52 -52.52 32.95
CA ARG A 236 21.67 -51.42 32.50
C ARG A 236 22.49 -50.17 32.25
N THR A 237 22.37 -49.60 31.05
CA THR A 237 23.02 -48.33 30.72
C THR A 237 22.14 -47.48 29.81
N VAL A 238 22.61 -46.29 29.46
CA VAL A 238 21.93 -45.35 28.57
C VAL A 238 22.86 -45.03 27.41
N ILE A 239 22.32 -45.09 26.19
CA ILE A 239 23.00 -44.63 24.98
C ILE A 239 22.23 -43.51 24.32
N HIS A 240 22.95 -42.69 23.56
CA HIS A 240 22.43 -41.49 22.92
C HIS A 240 22.64 -41.56 21.41
N ASN A 241 21.65 -41.11 20.64
CA ASN A 241 21.79 -41.04 19.17
C ASN A 241 22.87 -40.04 18.71
N LEU A 242 23.15 -39.03 19.53
CA LEU A 242 24.05 -37.92 19.23
C LEU A 242 24.83 -37.52 20.49
N ASP A 243 26.02 -36.95 20.28
CA ASP A 243 26.83 -36.43 21.38
C ASP A 243 26.11 -35.25 22.05
N HIS A 244 25.91 -35.39 23.35
CA HIS A 244 25.22 -34.43 24.21
C HIS A 244 26.17 -33.83 25.26
N THR A 245 27.45 -34.21 25.24
CA THR A 245 28.46 -33.83 26.24
C THR A 245 29.35 -32.68 25.79
N ASN A 246 29.45 -32.44 24.48
CA ASN A 246 30.22 -31.35 23.92
C ASN A 246 29.48 -30.00 24.04
N ASN A 247 29.71 -29.29 25.14
CA ASN A 247 29.13 -27.97 25.41
C ASN A 247 29.62 -26.85 24.47
N ASN A 248 30.66 -27.09 23.66
CA ASN A 248 31.24 -26.07 22.78
C ASN A 248 30.55 -26.00 21.41
N ASP A 249 29.70 -26.97 21.06
CA ASP A 249 28.99 -27.01 19.79
C ASP A 249 27.48 -26.81 19.97
N MET A 250 26.82 -26.27 18.94
CA MET A 250 25.36 -26.20 18.93
C MET A 250 24.77 -27.62 18.89
N ASP A 251 23.87 -27.93 19.83
CA ASP A 251 23.14 -29.19 19.84
C ASP A 251 22.24 -29.32 18.61
N ILE A 252 21.86 -30.55 18.26
CA ILE A 252 21.08 -30.84 17.05
C ILE A 252 19.74 -30.10 16.97
N ASN A 253 19.08 -29.82 18.10
CA ASN A 253 17.83 -29.07 18.09
C ASN A 253 18.12 -27.61 17.72
N THR A 254 19.13 -27.01 18.32
CA THR A 254 19.60 -25.66 17.97
C THR A 254 20.02 -25.59 16.49
N LEU A 255 20.70 -26.62 15.97
CA LEU A 255 21.04 -26.72 14.55
C LEU A 255 19.81 -26.79 13.64
N ALA A 256 18.80 -27.58 14.01
CA ALA A 256 17.56 -27.68 13.24
C ALA A 256 16.80 -26.35 13.23
N VAL A 257 16.70 -25.66 14.37
CA VAL A 257 16.06 -24.33 14.48
C VAL A 257 16.84 -23.28 13.69
N ASN A 258 18.17 -23.29 13.73
CA ASN A 258 19.01 -22.39 12.94
C ASN A 258 18.87 -22.67 11.43
N GLY A 259 18.85 -23.95 11.03
CA GLY A 259 18.65 -24.38 9.66
C GLY A 259 17.33 -23.87 9.07
N ILE A 260 16.21 -24.14 9.75
CA ILE A 260 14.88 -23.72 9.26
C ILE A 260 14.72 -22.19 9.26
N THR A 261 15.30 -21.51 10.26
CA THR A 261 15.29 -20.04 10.33
C THR A 261 16.10 -19.42 9.19
N SER A 262 17.26 -20.02 8.86
CA SER A 262 18.15 -19.56 7.80
C SER A 262 17.56 -19.60 6.38
N ILE A 263 16.52 -20.41 6.18
CA ILE A 263 15.80 -20.49 4.91
C ILE A 263 14.50 -19.66 4.89
N GLY A 264 14.18 -18.96 5.97
CA GLY A 264 12.99 -18.10 6.09
C GLY A 264 11.73 -18.83 6.56
N SER A 265 11.87 -20.07 7.03
CA SER A 265 10.75 -20.93 7.47
C SER A 265 10.66 -21.01 9.00
N GLY A 266 9.61 -21.65 9.50
CA GLY A 266 9.32 -21.77 10.94
C GLY A 266 8.88 -23.19 11.34
N TYR A 267 8.40 -23.34 12.58
CA TYR A 267 8.08 -24.64 13.20
C TYR A 267 7.30 -25.61 12.31
N TYR A 268 6.15 -25.18 11.78
CA TYR A 268 5.27 -26.07 10.99
C TYR A 268 5.95 -26.63 9.74
N HIS A 269 6.84 -25.86 9.10
CA HIS A 269 7.60 -26.33 7.95
C HIS A 269 8.69 -27.34 8.34
N LEU A 270 9.30 -27.18 9.52
CA LEU A 270 10.26 -28.16 10.04
C LEU A 270 9.53 -29.47 10.42
N GLN A 271 8.37 -29.35 11.06
CA GLN A 271 7.54 -30.49 11.43
C GLN A 271 7.11 -31.28 10.20
N GLU A 272 6.55 -30.62 9.19
CA GLU A 272 6.17 -31.24 7.92
C GLU A 272 7.35 -31.92 7.22
N PHE A 273 8.52 -31.27 7.17
CA PHE A 273 9.72 -31.86 6.57
C PHE A 273 10.17 -33.13 7.29
N LEU A 274 10.19 -33.12 8.63
CA LEU A 274 10.61 -34.28 9.43
C LEU A 274 9.58 -35.43 9.38
N LEU A 275 8.28 -35.11 9.37
CA LEU A 275 7.22 -36.10 9.23
C LEU A 275 7.31 -36.88 7.91
N ASN A 276 7.65 -36.20 6.80
CA ASN A 276 7.89 -36.87 5.50
C ASN A 276 9.10 -37.82 5.52
N LEU A 277 10.01 -37.66 6.47
CA LEU A 277 11.15 -38.56 6.69
C LEU A 277 10.86 -39.64 7.74
N ASN A 278 9.62 -39.70 8.26
CA ASN A 278 9.25 -40.50 9.43
C ASN A 278 10.12 -40.22 10.67
N VAL A 279 10.60 -38.97 10.82
CA VAL A 279 11.40 -38.52 11.97
C VAL A 279 10.54 -37.66 12.89
N PRO A 280 10.48 -37.94 14.20
CA PRO A 280 9.72 -37.12 15.14
C PRO A 280 10.32 -35.74 15.34
N CYS A 281 9.44 -34.73 15.34
CA CYS A 281 9.81 -33.35 15.66
C CYS A 281 9.67 -33.07 17.17
N PHE A 282 10.45 -32.14 17.71
CA PHE A 282 10.19 -31.59 19.06
C PHE A 282 8.87 -30.84 19.13
N ASP A 283 8.36 -30.69 20.35
CA ASP A 283 7.19 -29.88 20.64
C ASP A 283 7.41 -28.40 20.30
N LYS A 284 6.30 -27.70 20.04
CA LYS A 284 6.29 -26.30 19.63
C LYS A 284 6.86 -25.35 20.69
N ASN A 285 6.69 -25.67 21.97
CA ASN A 285 7.16 -24.82 23.07
C ASN A 285 8.69 -24.88 23.17
N LYS A 286 9.26 -26.08 23.12
CA LYS A 286 10.69 -26.30 23.04
C LYS A 286 11.29 -25.64 21.81
N PHE A 287 10.65 -25.74 20.64
CA PHE A 287 11.09 -25.02 19.45
C PHE A 287 11.17 -23.52 19.70
N LYS A 288 10.13 -22.94 20.33
CA LYS A 288 10.07 -21.52 20.64
C LYS A 288 11.18 -21.10 21.62
N THR A 289 11.41 -21.87 22.67
CA THR A 289 12.48 -21.60 23.66
C THR A 289 13.85 -21.58 22.98
N ILE A 290 14.18 -22.62 22.20
CA ILE A 290 15.44 -22.69 21.46
C ILE A 290 15.56 -21.53 20.47
N GLN A 291 14.47 -21.20 19.78
CA GLN A 291 14.45 -20.10 18.83
C GLN A 291 14.71 -18.76 19.53
N ASP A 292 14.08 -18.50 20.67
CA ASP A 292 14.26 -17.23 21.38
C ASP A 292 15.71 -17.05 21.85
N THR A 293 16.32 -18.09 22.42
CA THR A 293 17.76 -18.11 22.78
C THR A 293 18.66 -17.93 21.56
N LEU A 294 18.42 -18.68 20.48
CA LEU A 294 19.21 -18.58 19.26
C LEU A 294 19.15 -17.16 18.66
N MET A 295 17.99 -16.49 18.72
CA MET A 295 17.85 -15.13 18.18
C MET A 295 18.65 -14.11 18.99
N GLU A 296 18.81 -14.29 20.31
CA GLU A 296 19.70 -13.46 21.12
C GLU A 296 21.17 -13.64 20.72
N ASP A 297 21.59 -14.88 20.51
CA ASP A 297 22.98 -15.15 20.13
C ASP A 297 23.26 -14.69 18.69
N ILE A 298 22.27 -14.75 17.80
CA ILE A 298 22.34 -14.12 16.48
C ILE A 298 22.46 -12.60 16.59
N GLU A 299 21.71 -11.94 17.48
CA GLU A 299 21.81 -10.50 17.72
C GLU A 299 23.23 -10.13 18.18
N LYS A 300 23.78 -10.84 19.19
CA LYS A 300 25.16 -10.64 19.67
C LYS A 300 26.19 -10.84 18.55
N CYS A 301 26.05 -11.91 17.78
CA CYS A 301 26.93 -12.20 16.64
C CYS A 301 26.86 -11.10 15.58
N ALA A 302 25.66 -10.59 15.28
CA ALA A 302 25.48 -9.48 14.35
C ALA A 302 26.15 -8.20 14.86
N TYR A 303 25.98 -7.84 16.13
CA TYR A 303 26.65 -6.68 16.73
C TYR A 303 28.18 -6.79 16.65
N PHE A 304 28.73 -7.95 16.96
CA PHE A 304 30.17 -8.21 16.81
C PHE A 304 30.65 -7.98 15.36
N LEU A 305 29.91 -8.51 14.37
CA LEU A 305 30.25 -8.33 12.95
C LEU A 305 30.04 -6.90 12.44
N MET A 306 29.11 -6.14 13.01
CA MET A 306 28.92 -4.72 12.71
C MET A 306 30.06 -3.88 13.28
N LYS A 307 30.52 -4.16 14.51
CA LYS A 307 31.70 -3.51 15.10
C LYS A 307 32.97 -3.77 14.29
N GLN A 308 33.18 -5.01 13.83
CA GLN A 308 34.31 -5.31 12.93
C GLN A 308 34.22 -4.53 11.61
N ALA A 309 33.02 -4.40 11.04
CA ALA A 309 32.82 -3.62 9.82
C ALA A 309 33.07 -2.12 10.03
N ALA A 310 32.68 -1.58 11.19
CA ALA A 310 32.95 -0.20 11.58
C ALA A 310 34.45 0.06 11.70
N GLU A 311 35.20 -0.84 12.33
CA GLU A 311 36.67 -0.73 12.46
C GLU A 311 37.38 -0.77 11.09
N GLU A 312 36.89 -1.57 10.14
CA GLU A 312 37.40 -1.56 8.77
C GLU A 312 37.16 -0.22 8.06
N GLU A 313 35.95 0.36 8.17
CA GLU A 313 35.66 1.70 7.62
C GLU A 313 36.50 2.79 8.29
N LYS A 314 36.72 2.66 9.61
CA LYS A 314 37.54 3.59 10.40
C LYS A 314 38.96 3.65 9.86
N LYS A 315 39.59 2.48 9.63
CA LYS A 315 40.94 2.40 9.05
C LYS A 315 41.00 3.05 7.68
N ILE A 316 40.03 2.76 6.81
CA ILE A 316 39.95 3.35 5.46
C ILE A 316 39.81 4.88 5.54
N ALA A 317 39.03 5.40 6.49
CA ALA A 317 38.84 6.84 6.66
C ALA A 317 40.14 7.54 7.10
N VAL A 318 40.85 6.95 8.07
CA VAL A 318 42.15 7.46 8.54
C VAL A 318 43.19 7.42 7.41
N GLU A 319 43.28 6.32 6.66
CA GLU A 319 44.18 6.19 5.50
C GLU A 319 43.91 7.23 4.41
N GLN A 320 42.65 7.68 4.27
CA GLN A 320 42.23 8.71 3.33
C GLN A 320 42.35 10.14 3.88
N GLY A 321 42.79 10.31 5.13
CA GLY A 321 42.83 11.61 5.81
C GLY A 321 41.45 12.20 6.11
N ASN A 322 40.38 11.39 6.08
CA ASN A 322 39.02 11.80 6.39
C ASN A 322 38.77 11.73 7.90
N VAL A 323 39.39 12.65 8.64
CA VAL A 323 39.23 12.79 10.09
C VAL A 323 38.73 14.20 10.41
N GLY A 324 37.79 14.28 11.36
CA GLY A 324 37.27 15.54 11.86
C GLY A 324 38.32 16.32 12.66
N VAL A 325 37.98 17.54 13.06
CA VAL A 325 38.84 18.41 13.88
C VAL A 325 39.22 17.77 15.22
N ASP A 326 38.34 16.92 15.74
CA ASP A 326 38.50 16.12 16.95
C ASP A 326 39.16 14.75 16.70
N VAL A 327 39.76 14.54 15.51
CA VAL A 327 40.41 13.29 15.07
C VAL A 327 39.43 12.11 14.90
N THR A 328 38.12 12.36 15.04
CA THR A 328 37.09 11.33 14.83
C THR A 328 37.00 10.98 13.34
N PRO A 329 37.10 9.70 12.96
CA PRO A 329 37.02 9.30 11.56
C PRO A 329 35.62 9.55 10.96
N GLU A 330 35.60 10.21 9.81
CA GLU A 330 34.38 10.66 9.14
C GLU A 330 34.09 9.82 7.90
N ILE A 331 32.92 9.19 7.86
CA ILE A 331 32.57 8.27 6.77
C ILE A 331 31.27 8.61 6.07
N MET A 332 31.21 8.20 4.80
CA MET A 332 29.99 8.20 4.01
C MET A 332 29.24 6.88 4.18
N VAL A 333 27.92 6.98 4.35
CA VAL A 333 27.06 5.82 4.54
C VAL A 333 25.88 5.79 3.57
N ILE A 334 25.39 4.58 3.31
CA ILE A 334 24.19 4.33 2.51
C ILE A 334 23.12 3.79 3.44
N CYS A 335 21.93 4.39 3.44
CA CYS A 335 20.83 3.96 4.29
C CYS A 335 19.51 3.82 3.53
N ASP A 336 18.66 2.92 4.02
CA ASP A 336 17.29 2.69 3.54
C ASP A 336 16.51 1.89 4.58
N GLY A 337 15.19 2.11 4.61
CA GLY A 337 14.24 1.38 5.41
C GLY A 337 13.57 0.23 4.64
N THR A 338 13.12 -0.77 5.39
CA THR A 338 12.26 -1.86 4.91
C THR A 338 11.15 -2.15 5.90
N TRP A 339 9.98 -2.51 5.40
CA TRP A 339 8.79 -2.75 6.21
C TRP A 339 8.30 -4.17 6.04
N SER A 340 7.82 -4.75 7.14
CA SER A 340 7.14 -6.05 7.18
C SER A 340 5.96 -6.15 6.21
N LYS A 341 5.29 -5.04 5.96
CA LYS A 341 4.20 -4.91 4.99
C LYS A 341 4.47 -3.71 4.09
N ARG A 342 4.61 -3.97 2.77
CA ARG A 342 4.67 -2.88 1.78
C ARG A 342 3.28 -2.30 1.59
N SER A 343 3.15 -1.01 1.84
CA SER A 343 1.93 -0.25 1.60
C SER A 343 2.29 0.87 0.65
N TYR A 344 1.79 0.82 -0.57
CA TYR A 344 2.05 1.87 -1.56
C TYR A 344 0.95 2.93 -1.45
N ARG A 345 1.36 4.19 -1.25
CA ARG A 345 0.59 5.43 -1.43
C ARG A 345 -0.67 5.67 -0.57
N CYS A 346 -1.28 4.65 0.07
CA CYS A 346 -2.60 4.85 0.68
C CYS A 346 -2.78 4.32 2.12
N ASN A 347 -1.88 3.49 2.67
CA ASN A 347 -2.14 2.88 3.98
C ASN A 347 -0.87 2.42 4.73
N TYR A 348 -0.09 3.34 5.30
CA TYR A 348 1.17 3.04 6.00
C TYR A 348 0.94 2.39 7.37
N ASN A 349 0.56 1.11 7.38
CA ASN A 349 0.17 0.37 8.59
C ASN A 349 1.07 -0.83 8.93
N ALA A 350 2.32 -0.82 8.46
CA ALA A 350 3.26 -1.89 8.75
C ALA A 350 3.48 -2.05 10.28
N PRO A 351 3.28 -3.27 10.84
CA PRO A 351 3.44 -3.55 12.27
C PRO A 351 4.91 -3.46 12.73
N SER A 352 5.84 -3.79 11.85
CA SER A 352 7.28 -3.73 12.09
C SER A 352 8.03 -3.13 10.90
N GLY A 353 9.09 -2.38 11.19
CA GLY A 353 10.02 -1.80 10.22
C GLY A 353 11.46 -1.98 10.67
N ALA A 354 12.39 -2.03 9.73
CA ALA A 354 13.82 -2.06 9.99
C ALA A 354 14.51 -1.05 9.08
N ALA A 355 15.62 -0.46 9.51
CA ALA A 355 16.45 0.38 8.66
C ALA A 355 17.92 0.08 8.93
N ALA A 356 18.72 0.12 7.87
CA ALA A 356 20.11 -0.26 7.91
C ALA A 356 21.00 0.87 7.42
N ILE A 357 22.19 0.95 8.02
CA ILE A 357 23.27 1.84 7.61
C ILE A 357 24.42 0.94 7.15
N ILE A 358 24.88 1.19 5.92
CA ILE A 358 25.93 0.43 5.26
C ILE A 358 27.10 1.34 4.94
N GLY A 359 28.30 0.92 5.31
CA GLY A 359 29.54 1.61 4.99
C GLY A 359 29.80 1.63 3.49
N LYS A 360 30.09 2.80 2.92
CA LYS A 360 30.24 2.98 1.47
C LYS A 360 31.44 2.21 0.90
N ASN A 361 32.55 2.08 1.65
CA ASN A 361 33.77 1.45 1.12
C ASN A 361 33.72 -0.07 1.28
N THR A 362 33.32 -0.55 2.46
CA THR A 362 33.26 -1.97 2.82
C THR A 362 32.01 -2.66 2.27
N ASN A 363 30.93 -1.92 1.99
CA ASN A 363 29.59 -2.44 1.67
C ASN A 363 29.02 -3.36 2.76
N LYS A 364 29.51 -3.25 4.00
CA LYS A 364 29.04 -4.00 5.17
C LYS A 364 28.07 -3.16 6.00
N VAL A 365 27.13 -3.83 6.64
CA VAL A 365 26.19 -3.20 7.59
C VAL A 365 26.97 -2.75 8.81
N LEU A 366 26.83 -1.47 9.16
CA LEU A 366 27.41 -0.85 10.35
C LEU A 366 26.39 -0.76 11.48
N TYR A 367 25.12 -0.61 11.11
CA TYR A 367 24.02 -0.54 12.07
C TYR A 367 22.72 -1.08 11.45
N LEU A 368 21.92 -1.75 12.28
CA LEU A 368 20.56 -2.18 11.96
C LEU A 368 19.67 -1.87 13.17
N GLY A 369 18.63 -1.07 12.96
CA GLY A 369 17.58 -0.87 13.95
C GLY A 369 16.26 -1.49 13.51
N VAL A 370 15.45 -1.90 14.50
CA VAL A 370 14.12 -2.49 14.28
C VAL A 370 13.10 -1.79 15.19
N LYS A 371 12.00 -1.35 14.60
CA LYS A 371 10.87 -0.72 15.30
C LYS A 371 9.60 -1.57 15.14
N ASN A 372 8.95 -1.88 16.25
CA ASN A 372 7.74 -2.71 16.32
C ASN A 372 6.61 -1.95 17.03
N LYS A 373 5.45 -1.87 16.40
CA LYS A 373 4.23 -1.22 16.93
C LYS A 373 3.43 -2.09 17.88
N CYS A 374 3.57 -3.40 17.74
CA CYS A 374 2.68 -4.37 18.34
C CYS A 374 3.49 -5.54 18.89
N CYS A 375 3.04 -6.04 20.03
CA CYS A 375 3.51 -7.28 20.63
C CYS A 375 2.30 -8.22 20.80
N MET A 376 2.42 -9.47 20.35
CA MET A 376 1.31 -10.45 20.45
C MET A 376 0.89 -10.71 21.90
N MET A 377 1.83 -10.74 22.86
CA MET A 377 1.49 -10.95 24.27
C MET A 377 0.76 -9.72 24.85
N CYS A 378 1.20 -8.50 24.50
CA CYS A 378 0.47 -7.27 24.83
C CYS A 378 -0.93 -7.23 24.20
N GLU A 379 -1.06 -7.65 22.93
CA GLU A 379 -2.38 -7.71 22.26
C GLU A 379 -3.32 -8.73 22.92
N LYS A 380 -2.77 -9.76 23.57
CA LYS A 380 -3.52 -10.75 24.36
C LYS A 380 -3.81 -10.30 25.79
N GLY A 381 -3.39 -9.11 26.19
CA GLY A 381 -3.69 -8.53 27.52
C GLY A 381 -2.59 -8.70 28.56
N SER A 382 -1.41 -9.24 28.23
CA SER A 382 -0.27 -9.28 29.17
C SER A 382 0.39 -7.90 29.30
N ASN A 383 0.76 -7.48 30.51
CA ASN A 383 1.48 -6.23 30.67
C ASN A 383 2.91 -6.34 30.10
N PRO A 384 3.50 -5.24 29.59
CA PRO A 384 4.87 -5.24 29.08
C PRO A 384 5.93 -5.70 30.09
N GLU A 385 5.66 -5.57 31.39
CA GLU A 385 6.56 -5.99 32.48
C GLU A 385 6.50 -7.51 32.72
N ASP A 386 5.37 -8.16 32.40
CA ASP A 386 5.12 -9.59 32.65
C ASP A 386 5.75 -10.52 31.60
N HIS A 387 6.33 -9.96 30.55
CA HIS A 387 6.96 -10.73 29.48
C HIS A 387 8.04 -9.91 28.79
N ARG A 388 8.85 -10.55 27.96
CA ARG A 388 9.82 -9.85 27.12
C ARG A 388 9.13 -9.10 25.98
N CYS A 389 8.62 -7.93 26.27
CA CYS A 389 7.93 -7.07 25.31
C CYS A 389 8.92 -6.52 24.27
N PHE A 390 8.55 -6.61 22.99
CA PHE A 390 9.33 -6.09 21.86
C PHE A 390 8.65 -4.91 21.18
N LYS A 391 7.53 -4.41 21.73
CA LYS A 391 6.91 -3.15 21.27
C LYS A 391 7.80 -2.00 21.72
N ASN A 392 8.38 -1.28 20.77
CA ASN A 392 9.32 -0.18 21.01
C ASN A 392 9.03 1.04 20.11
N TRP A 393 7.85 1.09 19.48
CA TRP A 393 7.43 2.19 18.61
C TRP A 393 5.94 2.48 18.74
N THR A 394 5.60 3.76 18.92
CA THR A 394 4.22 4.23 19.07
C THR A 394 3.77 5.14 17.92
N GLY A 395 4.70 5.64 17.11
CA GLY A 395 4.44 6.54 15.99
C GLY A 395 3.88 5.88 14.72
N PRO A 396 3.71 6.66 13.63
CA PRO A 396 3.29 6.13 12.33
C PRO A 396 4.36 5.21 11.73
N SER A 397 3.95 4.27 10.87
CA SER A 397 4.90 3.32 10.26
C SER A 397 5.89 4.03 9.32
N THR A 398 5.51 5.17 8.74
CA THR A 398 6.41 6.04 7.95
C THR A 398 7.53 6.67 8.77
N GLY A 399 7.32 6.88 10.07
CA GLY A 399 8.31 7.50 10.95
C GLY A 399 9.39 6.54 11.46
N MET A 400 9.23 5.23 11.29
CA MET A 400 10.16 4.22 11.81
C MET A 400 11.56 4.36 11.24
N GLU A 401 11.68 4.56 9.91
CA GLU A 401 12.99 4.71 9.25
C GLU A 401 13.73 5.92 9.80
N ALA A 402 13.07 7.08 9.84
CA ALA A 402 13.65 8.31 10.37
C ALA A 402 14.11 8.15 11.82
N ALA A 403 13.27 7.52 12.67
CA ALA A 403 13.61 7.30 14.06
C ALA A 403 14.83 6.38 14.24
N ILE A 404 14.92 5.30 13.45
CA ILE A 404 16.06 4.38 13.49
C ILE A 404 17.34 5.09 13.04
N LEU A 405 17.29 5.87 11.97
CA LEU A 405 18.47 6.58 11.47
C LEU A 405 18.93 7.64 12.46
N VAL A 406 18.00 8.43 13.03
CA VAL A 406 18.34 9.44 14.05
C VAL A 406 18.96 8.81 15.29
N GLU A 407 18.45 7.66 15.74
CA GLU A 407 19.04 6.91 16.85
C GLU A 407 20.48 6.52 16.54
N SER A 408 20.74 5.91 15.38
CA SER A 408 22.09 5.51 15.00
C SER A 408 23.07 6.67 14.85
N PHE A 409 22.64 7.78 14.26
CA PHE A 409 23.50 8.97 14.11
C PHE A 409 23.86 9.61 15.45
N ARG A 410 23.03 9.43 16.49
CA ARG A 410 23.33 9.91 17.84
C ARG A 410 24.31 8.99 18.56
N THR A 411 24.21 7.68 18.36
CA THR A 411 25.03 6.71 19.10
C THR A 411 26.31 6.31 18.39
N SER A 412 26.50 6.62 17.10
CA SER A 412 27.64 6.08 16.32
C SER A 412 29.00 6.49 16.85
N GLU A 413 29.16 7.72 17.34
CA GLU A 413 30.44 8.20 17.88
C GLU A 413 30.79 7.47 19.18
N GLU A 414 29.81 7.30 20.07
CA GLU A 414 29.99 6.60 21.36
C GLU A 414 30.15 5.09 21.19
N GLU A 415 29.32 4.45 20.35
CA GLU A 415 29.25 3.00 20.23
C GLU A 415 30.28 2.42 19.25
N MET A 416 30.62 3.18 18.20
CA MET A 416 31.43 2.72 17.06
C MET A 416 32.67 3.58 16.82
N GLY A 417 32.83 4.72 17.50
CA GLY A 417 34.00 5.59 17.38
C GLY A 417 34.17 6.22 16.00
N LEU A 418 33.05 6.47 15.29
CA LEU A 418 33.04 7.08 13.95
C LEU A 418 31.84 8.02 13.76
N ARG A 419 32.02 9.01 12.88
CA ARG A 419 31.01 10.03 12.56
C ARG A 419 30.47 9.84 11.15
N TYR A 420 29.14 9.84 11.03
CA TYR A 420 28.45 9.83 9.74
C TYR A 420 28.28 11.27 9.21
N THR A 421 29.05 11.67 8.20
CA THR A 421 29.03 13.07 7.70
C THR A 421 28.19 13.27 6.46
N ARG A 422 28.00 12.21 5.65
CA ARG A 422 27.21 12.26 4.41
C ARG A 422 26.40 10.98 4.23
N PHE A 423 25.16 11.09 3.76
CA PHE A 423 24.32 9.92 3.50
C PHE A 423 23.35 10.10 2.36
N SER A 424 22.85 8.99 1.80
CA SER A 424 21.92 9.00 0.68
C SER A 424 20.46 8.84 1.10
N ARG A 425 19.89 9.84 1.82
CA ARG A 425 18.44 10.07 2.09
C ARG A 425 18.21 11.33 2.97
N PRO A 426 16.99 11.86 3.18
CA PRO A 426 16.80 13.09 4.00
C PRO A 426 16.83 12.73 5.49
N TYR A 427 17.24 13.65 6.39
CA TYR A 427 16.92 13.80 7.84
C TYR A 427 18.10 14.39 8.68
N MET A 428 17.86 15.60 9.22
CA MET A 428 18.40 16.45 10.34
C MET A 428 19.88 16.48 10.85
N LYS A 429 20.30 17.72 11.23
CA LYS A 429 21.66 18.30 11.54
C LYS A 429 22.56 18.37 10.28
N PRO A 430 23.69 19.13 10.18
CA PRO A 430 24.31 19.43 8.87
C PRO A 430 25.07 18.21 8.32
N VAL A 431 24.32 17.14 8.07
CA VAL A 431 24.73 15.94 7.37
C VAL A 431 24.28 16.14 5.94
N GLU A 432 25.23 16.10 5.00
CA GLU A 432 24.93 16.34 3.59
C GLU A 432 24.16 15.15 3.02
N LYS A 433 22.95 15.42 2.50
CA LYS A 433 22.17 14.43 1.75
C LYS A 433 22.71 14.32 0.32
N ILE A 434 23.10 13.10 -0.06
CA ILE A 434 23.51 12.76 -1.42
C ILE A 434 22.39 11.99 -2.11
N GLU A 435 21.73 12.61 -3.10
CA GLU A 435 20.67 11.93 -3.85
C GLU A 435 21.15 10.69 -4.62
N CYS A 436 20.32 9.64 -4.64
CA CYS A 436 20.61 8.43 -5.40
C CYS A 436 20.49 8.68 -6.91
N ARG A 437 21.58 8.50 -7.66
CA ARG A 437 21.62 8.68 -9.13
C ARG A 437 20.51 7.91 -9.83
N ASN A 438 20.29 6.64 -9.45
CA ASN A 438 19.29 5.80 -10.09
C ASN A 438 17.87 6.32 -9.87
N HIS A 439 17.59 6.92 -8.70
CA HIS A 439 16.30 7.54 -8.41
C HIS A 439 16.08 8.79 -9.27
N LEU A 440 17.07 9.68 -9.33
CA LEU A 440 17.02 10.88 -10.16
C LEU A 440 16.86 10.55 -11.65
N LEU A 441 17.63 9.59 -12.17
CA LEU A 441 17.53 9.15 -13.56
C LEU A 441 16.18 8.49 -13.88
N ARG A 442 15.61 7.71 -12.95
CA ARG A 442 14.27 7.14 -13.11
C ARG A 442 13.22 8.25 -13.18
N ASN A 443 13.33 9.28 -12.34
CA ASN A 443 12.44 10.43 -12.35
C ASN A 443 12.52 11.20 -13.67
N VAL A 444 13.72 11.42 -14.20
CA VAL A 444 13.94 12.03 -15.53
C VAL A 444 13.28 11.21 -16.63
N CYS A 445 13.54 9.90 -16.66
CA CYS A 445 12.95 9.01 -17.66
C CYS A 445 11.42 9.01 -17.60
N ASN A 446 10.84 8.99 -16.39
CA ASN A 446 9.40 9.03 -16.20
C ASN A 446 8.81 10.36 -16.68
N LYS A 447 9.39 11.50 -16.28
CA LYS A 447 8.98 12.82 -16.76
C LYS A 447 9.05 12.92 -18.28
N LEU A 448 10.13 12.44 -18.92
CA LEU A 448 10.26 12.44 -20.38
C LEU A 448 9.23 11.51 -21.06
N LYS A 449 8.95 10.34 -20.48
CA LYS A 449 7.90 9.42 -20.97
C LYS A 449 6.53 10.07 -20.88
N ASP A 450 6.23 10.76 -19.78
CA ASP A 450 4.97 11.48 -19.60
C ASP A 450 4.84 12.62 -20.62
N LEU A 451 5.94 13.34 -20.89
CA LEU A 451 5.99 14.35 -21.96
C LEU A 451 5.65 13.75 -23.33
N CYS A 452 6.22 12.59 -23.65
CA CYS A 452 5.98 11.90 -24.92
C CYS A 452 4.58 11.29 -25.03
N SER A 453 3.92 10.99 -23.91
CA SER A 453 2.63 10.26 -23.90
C SER A 453 1.42 11.18 -24.13
N LYS A 454 1.52 12.46 -23.72
CA LYS A 454 0.44 13.44 -23.85
C LYS A 454 0.47 14.12 -25.23
N SER A 455 -0.65 14.05 -25.97
CA SER A 455 -0.77 14.60 -27.32
C SER A 455 -0.52 16.11 -27.41
N ALA A 456 -0.89 16.85 -26.36
CA ALA A 456 -0.75 18.29 -26.31
C ALA A 456 0.65 18.81 -25.98
N ASN A 457 1.63 17.94 -25.84
CA ASN A 457 3.03 18.35 -25.72
C ASN A 457 3.72 18.51 -27.08
N GLY A 458 3.03 18.24 -28.19
CA GLY A 458 3.55 18.47 -29.53
C GLY A 458 3.19 17.35 -30.52
N PRO A 459 3.61 17.50 -31.79
CA PRO A 459 3.34 16.53 -32.85
C PRO A 459 3.72 15.09 -32.49
N VAL A 460 2.90 14.12 -32.91
CA VAL A 460 3.14 12.68 -32.64
C VAL A 460 4.50 12.22 -33.17
N SER A 461 4.90 12.69 -34.35
CA SER A 461 6.18 12.39 -34.98
C SER A 461 7.36 12.82 -34.09
N LEU A 462 7.35 14.06 -33.61
CA LEU A 462 8.37 14.60 -32.71
C LEU A 462 8.37 13.91 -31.35
N ARG A 463 7.20 13.64 -30.76
CA ARG A 463 7.11 12.89 -29.50
C ARG A 463 7.65 11.47 -29.62
N ARG A 464 7.47 10.78 -30.76
CA ARG A 464 8.12 9.47 -31.02
C ARG A 464 9.65 9.61 -31.11
N LYS A 465 10.16 10.63 -31.79
CA LYS A 465 11.61 10.92 -31.88
C LYS A 465 12.22 11.19 -30.48
N VAL A 466 11.51 11.91 -29.60
CA VAL A 466 11.95 12.12 -28.21
C VAL A 466 11.91 10.80 -27.43
N LYS A 467 10.80 10.03 -27.54
CA LYS A 467 10.62 8.75 -26.84
C LYS A 467 11.72 7.74 -27.18
N SER A 468 12.13 7.65 -28.44
CA SER A 468 13.20 6.74 -28.86
C SER A 468 14.58 7.14 -28.31
N LYS A 469 14.81 8.44 -28.06
CA LYS A 469 16.08 8.97 -27.55
C LYS A 469 16.17 9.07 -26.00
N ILE A 470 15.12 8.71 -25.23
CA ILE A 470 15.14 8.79 -23.75
C ILE A 470 16.30 8.03 -23.12
N LEU A 471 16.54 6.78 -23.56
CA LEU A 471 17.63 5.97 -23.03
C LEU A 471 19.00 6.55 -23.43
N LYS A 472 19.12 7.11 -24.64
CA LYS A 472 20.34 7.82 -25.09
C LYS A 472 20.63 9.00 -24.17
N MET A 473 19.63 9.83 -23.86
CA MET A 473 19.80 10.94 -22.91
C MET A 473 20.21 10.46 -21.51
N ARG A 474 19.58 9.40 -21.00
CA ARG A 474 19.99 8.79 -19.72
C ARG A 474 21.46 8.32 -19.76
N CYS A 475 21.89 7.69 -20.84
CA CYS A 475 23.27 7.28 -21.03
C CYS A 475 24.22 8.49 -21.07
N SER A 476 23.84 9.58 -21.74
CA SER A 476 24.61 10.82 -21.76
C SER A 476 24.79 11.43 -20.37
N VAL A 477 23.76 11.39 -19.51
CA VAL A 477 23.88 11.82 -18.11
C VAL A 477 24.92 10.98 -17.37
N VAL A 478 24.84 9.65 -17.47
CA VAL A 478 25.78 8.75 -16.78
C VAL A 478 27.21 8.97 -17.26
N LYS A 479 27.38 9.19 -18.57
CA LYS A 479 28.67 9.53 -19.17
C LYS A 479 29.22 10.84 -18.60
N ALA A 480 28.43 11.92 -18.61
CA ALA A 480 28.84 13.22 -18.07
C ALA A 480 29.25 13.16 -16.60
N ILE A 481 28.48 12.46 -15.76
CA ILE A 481 28.83 12.23 -14.35
C ILE A 481 30.19 11.54 -14.25
N LYS A 482 30.40 10.46 -15.00
CA LYS A 482 31.65 9.69 -14.95
C LYS A 482 32.86 10.55 -15.32
N PHE A 483 32.74 11.32 -16.40
CA PHE A 483 33.83 12.18 -16.86
C PHE A 483 34.18 13.28 -15.86
N ARG A 484 33.19 14.05 -15.38
CA ARG A 484 33.44 15.13 -14.42
C ARG A 484 33.91 14.63 -13.06
N LYS A 485 33.56 13.40 -12.69
CA LYS A 485 34.06 12.75 -11.49
C LYS A 485 35.57 12.42 -11.59
N GLU A 486 36.01 11.94 -12.74
CA GLU A 486 37.40 11.54 -13.03
C GLU A 486 38.33 12.74 -13.29
N GLU A 487 37.78 13.92 -13.63
CA GLU A 487 38.54 15.16 -13.81
C GLU A 487 39.30 15.56 -12.52
N ALA A 488 40.44 16.24 -12.65
CA ALA A 488 41.14 16.82 -11.49
C ALA A 488 40.45 18.12 -11.03
N GLY A 489 40.57 18.46 -9.74
CA GLY A 489 40.05 19.70 -9.17
C GLY A 489 39.02 19.50 -8.06
N GLU A 490 38.54 20.63 -7.53
CA GLU A 490 37.61 20.63 -6.40
C GLU A 490 36.21 20.14 -6.77
N HIS A 491 35.53 19.54 -5.78
CA HIS A 491 34.20 18.97 -5.95
C HIS A 491 33.18 19.99 -6.49
N TYR A 492 33.21 21.22 -5.97
CA TYR A 492 32.29 22.28 -6.35
C TYR A 492 32.45 22.70 -7.82
N GLU A 493 33.69 22.81 -8.30
CA GLU A 493 33.97 23.15 -9.69
C GLU A 493 33.56 22.02 -10.65
N LYS A 494 33.76 20.76 -10.27
CA LYS A 494 33.24 19.60 -11.00
C LYS A 494 31.72 19.62 -11.09
N ALA A 495 31.04 19.95 -9.99
CA ALA A 495 29.59 20.03 -9.94
C ALA A 495 29.02 21.18 -10.79
N LYS A 496 29.71 22.33 -10.86
CA LYS A 496 29.35 23.43 -11.78
C LYS A 496 29.47 23.01 -13.24
N LYS A 497 30.60 22.39 -13.62
CA LYS A 497 30.82 21.88 -14.97
C LYS A 497 29.76 20.83 -15.34
N LEU A 498 29.45 19.90 -14.42
CA LEU A 498 28.39 18.92 -14.62
C LEU A 498 27.01 19.58 -14.77
N LYS A 499 26.72 20.67 -14.07
CA LYS A 499 25.44 21.38 -14.24
C LYS A 499 25.25 21.84 -15.69
N ILE A 500 26.28 22.47 -16.26
CA ILE A 500 26.31 22.92 -17.66
C ILE A 500 26.17 21.72 -18.60
N ASP A 501 26.87 20.63 -18.30
CA ASP A 501 26.78 19.39 -19.07
C ASP A 501 25.34 18.88 -19.15
N LEU A 502 24.67 18.77 -18.01
CA LEU A 502 23.31 18.23 -17.89
C LEU A 502 22.29 19.08 -18.64
N GLU A 503 22.44 20.41 -18.61
CA GLU A 503 21.57 21.34 -19.34
C GLU A 503 21.76 21.23 -20.86
N ASN A 504 22.94 20.83 -21.34
CA ASN A 504 23.24 20.67 -22.77
C ASN A 504 22.88 19.29 -23.35
N ILE A 505 22.57 18.29 -22.51
CA ILE A 505 22.28 16.91 -22.97
C ILE A 505 21.14 16.86 -23.99
N ALA A 506 20.09 17.66 -23.79
CA ALA A 506 18.96 17.71 -24.70
C ALA A 506 19.37 18.24 -26.08
N SER A 507 20.06 19.38 -26.13
CA SER A 507 20.60 19.99 -27.37
C SER A 507 21.43 18.98 -28.15
N HIS A 508 22.44 18.40 -27.48
CA HIS A 508 23.34 17.41 -28.07
C HIS A 508 22.60 16.19 -28.61
N THR A 509 21.60 15.69 -27.89
CA THR A 509 20.88 14.48 -28.29
C THR A 509 20.02 14.69 -29.54
N PHE A 510 19.58 15.93 -29.77
CA PHE A 510 18.70 16.31 -30.87
C PHE A 510 19.42 17.00 -32.04
N GLY A 511 20.76 17.00 -32.05
CA GLY A 511 21.56 17.47 -33.18
C GLY A 511 22.02 18.92 -33.09
N GLU A 512 21.79 19.60 -31.96
CA GLU A 512 22.32 20.95 -31.72
C GLU A 512 23.66 20.87 -30.99
N HIS A 513 24.72 21.28 -31.68
CA HIS A 513 26.11 21.09 -31.25
C HIS A 513 26.83 22.38 -30.86
N GLY A 514 26.20 23.57 -30.97
CA GLY A 514 26.86 24.86 -30.77
C GLY A 514 27.56 25.04 -29.42
N MET A 515 27.06 24.40 -28.36
CA MET A 515 27.69 24.43 -27.02
C MET A 515 28.60 23.23 -26.74
N CYS A 516 28.56 22.17 -27.56
CA CYS A 516 29.31 20.94 -27.28
C CYS A 516 30.83 21.15 -27.26
N LYS A 517 31.36 21.97 -28.18
CA LYS A 517 32.79 22.29 -28.28
C LYS A 517 33.26 23.18 -27.12
N LYS A 518 32.42 24.12 -26.67
CA LYS A 518 32.70 25.02 -25.53
C LYS A 518 32.71 24.29 -24.18
N ILE A 519 31.96 23.20 -24.05
CA ILE A 519 31.79 22.45 -22.80
C ILE A 519 32.91 21.38 -22.60
N ASN A 520 33.77 21.17 -23.59
CA ASN A 520 34.99 20.34 -23.50
C ASN A 520 34.75 18.88 -23.03
N TYR A 521 33.69 18.22 -23.53
CA TYR A 521 33.39 16.81 -23.19
C TYR A 521 32.40 16.10 -24.13
N PHE A 522 31.33 16.78 -24.57
CA PHE A 522 30.18 16.08 -25.19
C PHE A 522 30.41 15.55 -26.59
N CYS A 523 31.31 16.18 -27.37
CA CYS A 523 31.43 15.91 -28.79
C CYS A 523 32.86 16.22 -29.24
N GLU A 524 33.56 15.21 -29.76
CA GLU A 524 34.91 15.36 -30.33
C GLU A 524 34.88 15.61 -31.84
N LYS A 525 33.73 15.41 -32.50
CA LYS A 525 33.58 15.51 -33.95
C LYS A 525 32.43 16.46 -34.27
N ASP A 526 32.68 17.46 -35.10
CA ASP A 526 31.60 18.10 -35.83
C ASP A 526 30.92 17.00 -36.64
N LYS A 527 29.64 16.73 -36.36
CA LYS A 527 28.81 15.79 -37.10
C LYS A 527 27.84 16.60 -37.96
N PRO A 528 28.31 17.18 -39.09
CA PRO A 528 27.48 18.02 -39.94
C PRO A 528 26.24 17.29 -40.49
N ASP A 529 26.24 15.95 -40.49
CA ASP A 529 25.13 15.12 -40.99
C ASP A 529 24.06 14.77 -39.93
N ASP A 530 24.23 15.14 -38.66
CA ASP A 530 23.21 14.86 -37.63
C ASP A 530 22.03 15.83 -37.81
N ILE A 531 20.85 15.30 -38.17
CA ILE A 531 19.65 16.11 -38.39
C ILE A 531 19.28 16.86 -37.10
N ASN A 532 19.43 18.19 -37.13
CA ASN A 532 19.07 19.07 -36.02
C ASN A 532 17.57 19.26 -35.96
N ILE A 533 16.92 18.57 -35.01
CA ILE A 533 15.48 18.69 -34.77
C ILE A 533 15.14 19.68 -33.65
N VAL A 534 16.13 20.36 -33.05
CA VAL A 534 15.90 21.33 -31.98
C VAL A 534 14.99 22.48 -32.42
N PRO A 535 15.15 23.09 -33.62
CA PRO A 535 14.23 24.12 -34.11
C PRO A 535 12.77 23.63 -34.18
N GLU A 536 12.53 22.43 -34.71
CA GLU A 536 11.20 21.82 -34.76
C GLU A 536 10.62 21.59 -33.35
N LEU A 537 11.46 21.18 -32.39
CA LEU A 537 11.07 20.98 -31.00
C LEU A 537 10.78 22.28 -30.26
N ILE A 538 11.48 23.37 -30.59
CA ILE A 538 11.23 24.71 -30.04
C ILE A 538 9.90 25.24 -30.57
N GLN A 539 9.66 25.14 -31.88
CA GLN A 539 8.44 25.64 -32.52
C GLN A 539 7.17 25.02 -31.92
N CYS A 540 7.23 23.74 -31.52
CA CYS A 540 6.10 23.07 -30.86
C CYS A 540 6.10 23.15 -29.33
N GLY A 541 7.04 23.87 -28.71
CA GLY A 541 7.16 24.04 -27.25
C GLY A 541 7.61 22.79 -26.48
N LEU A 542 7.94 21.69 -27.17
CA LEU A 542 8.39 20.44 -26.55
C LEU A 542 9.81 20.57 -25.99
N TYR A 543 10.67 21.36 -26.65
CA TYR A 543 12.06 21.57 -26.24
C TYR A 543 12.17 22.20 -24.85
N GLU A 544 11.40 23.26 -24.57
CA GLU A 544 11.41 23.94 -23.27
C GLU A 544 10.94 23.03 -22.13
N LYS A 545 9.96 22.16 -22.41
CA LYS A 545 9.52 21.15 -21.44
C LYS A 545 10.61 20.12 -21.15
N ILE A 546 11.36 19.68 -22.17
CA ILE A 546 12.51 18.77 -22.00
C ILE A 546 13.62 19.48 -21.21
N LYS A 547 13.94 20.73 -21.55
CA LYS A 547 14.94 21.55 -20.88
C LYS A 547 14.62 21.69 -19.38
N LYS A 548 13.37 21.98 -19.02
CA LYS A 548 12.92 22.01 -17.60
C LYS A 548 13.19 20.72 -16.83
N VAL A 549 13.04 19.56 -17.48
CA VAL A 549 13.35 18.25 -16.85
C VAL A 549 14.85 18.15 -16.54
N PHE A 550 15.72 18.53 -17.48
CA PHE A 550 17.17 18.51 -17.28
C PHE A 550 17.67 19.60 -16.34
N SER A 551 17.09 20.80 -16.35
CA SER A 551 17.39 21.84 -15.35
C SER A 551 17.03 21.36 -13.94
N SER A 552 15.91 20.67 -13.76
CA SER A 552 15.55 20.07 -12.46
C SER A 552 16.56 19.01 -11.99
N LEU A 553 17.12 18.24 -12.94
CA LEU A 553 18.19 17.28 -12.65
C LEU A 553 19.50 18.00 -12.31
N ALA A 554 19.82 19.07 -13.04
CA ALA A 554 21.06 19.82 -12.92
C ALA A 554 21.20 20.54 -11.57
N ILE A 555 20.10 20.87 -10.90
CA ILE A 555 20.10 21.33 -9.49
C ILE A 555 20.81 20.33 -8.56
N ASN A 556 20.71 19.03 -8.87
CA ASN A 556 21.32 17.96 -8.08
C ASN A 556 22.76 17.61 -8.53
N SER A 557 23.42 18.47 -9.33
CA SER A 557 24.76 18.18 -9.86
C SER A 557 25.79 17.91 -8.75
N ASN A 558 25.71 18.64 -7.63
CA ASN A 558 26.57 18.41 -6.46
C ASN A 558 26.42 16.98 -5.91
N SER A 559 25.20 16.48 -5.75
CA SER A 559 24.98 15.08 -5.34
C SER A 559 25.38 14.06 -6.42
N LEU A 560 25.16 14.38 -7.69
CA LEU A 560 25.41 13.46 -8.82
C LEU A 560 26.90 13.18 -9.04
N ILE A 561 27.80 14.12 -8.72
CA ILE A 561 29.26 13.92 -8.84
C ILE A 561 29.76 12.77 -7.95
N TYR A 562 29.15 12.56 -6.77
CA TYR A 562 29.50 11.42 -5.93
C TYR A 562 29.21 10.07 -6.61
N ASP A 563 28.29 10.04 -7.57
CA ASP A 563 27.89 8.87 -8.36
C ASP A 563 27.30 7.73 -7.52
N MET A 564 26.53 8.08 -6.49
CA MET A 564 26.04 7.15 -5.47
C MET A 564 24.74 6.43 -5.86
N THR A 565 24.58 5.20 -5.36
CA THR A 565 23.36 4.39 -5.53
C THR A 565 22.95 3.71 -4.22
N SER A 566 21.65 3.53 -4.01
CA SER A 566 21.06 2.75 -2.91
C SER A 566 21.13 1.24 -3.14
N ASN A 567 21.78 0.77 -4.20
CA ASN A 567 21.75 -0.64 -4.61
C ASN A 567 22.25 -1.60 -3.51
N THR A 568 23.27 -1.21 -2.74
CA THR A 568 23.84 -2.06 -1.69
C THR A 568 22.84 -2.31 -0.56
N VAL A 569 22.13 -1.27 -0.11
CA VAL A 569 21.11 -1.42 0.94
C VAL A 569 19.84 -2.07 0.41
N GLU A 570 19.47 -1.86 -0.85
CA GLU A 570 18.37 -2.59 -1.51
C GLU A 570 18.66 -4.11 -1.62
N GLN A 571 19.91 -4.48 -1.89
CA GLN A 571 20.36 -5.88 -1.87
C GLN A 571 20.28 -6.45 -0.46
N PHE A 572 20.72 -5.71 0.55
CA PHE A 572 20.60 -6.11 1.94
C PHE A 572 19.13 -6.29 2.37
N ASN A 573 18.24 -5.37 2.01
CA ASN A 573 16.80 -5.46 2.24
C ASN A 573 16.18 -6.71 1.58
N SER A 574 16.74 -7.16 0.45
CA SER A 574 16.34 -8.42 -0.19
C SER A 574 16.76 -9.65 0.63
N ILE A 575 17.90 -9.58 1.33
CA ILE A 575 18.34 -10.62 2.28
C ILE A 575 17.40 -10.64 3.49
N ILE A 576 17.05 -9.47 4.07
CA ILE A 576 16.05 -9.39 5.14
C ILE A 576 14.75 -10.07 4.70
N CYS A 577 14.24 -9.72 3.50
CA CYS A 577 13.02 -10.30 2.94
C CYS A 577 13.06 -11.83 2.90
N LYS A 578 14.22 -12.44 2.59
CA LYS A 578 14.40 -13.89 2.62
C LYS A 578 14.24 -14.46 4.03
N PHE A 579 14.92 -13.88 5.02
CA PHE A 579 14.89 -14.40 6.39
C PHE A 579 13.54 -14.20 7.07
N VAL A 580 12.82 -13.12 6.76
CA VAL A 580 11.47 -12.86 7.29
C VAL A 580 10.36 -13.59 6.53
N GLY A 581 10.70 -14.52 5.62
CA GLY A 581 9.70 -15.35 4.91
C GLY A 581 8.95 -14.64 3.78
N GLY A 582 9.28 -13.37 3.49
CA GLY A 582 8.62 -12.55 2.47
C GLY A 582 7.12 -12.36 2.75
N LYS A 583 6.29 -12.38 1.69
CA LYS A 583 4.83 -12.29 1.84
C LYS A 583 4.16 -13.58 2.36
N ARG A 584 4.91 -14.68 2.47
CA ARG A 584 4.35 -16.02 2.78
C ARG A 584 4.04 -16.17 4.26
N ILE A 585 4.86 -15.58 5.12
CA ILE A 585 4.75 -15.76 6.57
C ILE A 585 4.92 -14.40 7.23
N ASN A 586 3.97 -14.04 8.09
CA ASN A 586 4.05 -12.82 8.87
C ASN A 586 4.68 -13.10 10.24
N TYR A 587 5.97 -12.80 10.37
CA TYR A 587 6.67 -12.87 11.67
C TYR A 587 6.57 -11.59 12.50
N SER A 588 5.85 -10.58 12.00
CA SER A 588 5.56 -9.37 12.77
C SER A 588 4.61 -9.70 13.92
N LYS A 589 4.66 -8.91 15.00
CA LYS A 589 4.02 -9.21 16.30
C LYS A 589 4.74 -10.27 17.14
N GLY A 590 5.98 -10.64 16.82
CA GLY A 590 6.84 -11.50 17.64
C GLY A 590 8.30 -11.04 17.60
N ARG A 591 9.12 -11.52 18.57
CA ARG A 591 10.58 -11.33 18.58
C ARG A 591 11.27 -11.84 17.30
N GLN A 592 10.62 -12.79 16.62
CA GLN A 592 11.12 -13.42 15.40
C GLN A 592 11.44 -12.43 14.28
N TYR A 593 10.68 -11.33 14.12
CA TYR A 593 10.97 -10.34 13.08
C TYR A 593 12.37 -9.73 13.28
N GLN A 594 12.66 -9.30 14.51
CA GLN A 594 13.93 -8.67 14.85
C GLN A 594 15.11 -9.62 14.65
N GLY A 595 15.08 -10.79 15.28
CA GLY A 595 16.18 -11.77 15.16
C GLY A 595 16.42 -12.25 13.72
N ARG A 596 15.38 -12.32 12.88
CA ARG A 596 15.51 -12.61 11.44
C ARG A 596 16.15 -11.46 10.66
N CYS A 597 15.88 -10.20 11.02
CA CYS A 597 16.59 -9.06 10.45
C CYS A 597 18.09 -9.10 10.81
N PHE A 598 18.44 -9.43 12.06
CA PHE A 598 19.84 -9.61 12.47
C PHE A 598 20.51 -10.83 11.82
N SER A 599 19.76 -11.90 11.57
CA SER A 599 20.25 -13.05 10.77
C SER A 599 20.70 -12.62 9.37
N ALA A 600 20.02 -11.62 8.77
CA ALA A 600 20.42 -11.04 7.50
C ALA A 600 21.75 -10.29 7.61
N VAL A 601 22.02 -9.58 8.72
CA VAL A 601 23.31 -8.91 8.97
C VAL A 601 24.44 -9.92 9.04
N VAL A 602 24.26 -10.98 9.84
CA VAL A 602 25.24 -12.08 9.95
C VAL A 602 25.55 -12.65 8.56
N LYS A 603 24.52 -12.88 7.75
CA LYS A 603 24.68 -13.37 6.37
C LYS A 603 25.42 -12.38 5.46
N HIS A 604 25.07 -11.09 5.54
CA HIS A 604 25.60 -10.05 4.66
C HIS A 604 27.07 -9.74 4.97
N ASN A 605 27.39 -9.41 6.23
CA ASN A 605 28.73 -8.96 6.62
C ASN A 605 29.79 -10.06 6.52
N SER A 606 29.44 -11.30 6.87
CA SER A 606 30.37 -12.45 6.76
C SER A 606 30.51 -12.98 5.34
N GLY A 607 29.51 -12.71 4.50
CA GLY A 607 29.31 -13.35 3.22
C GLY A 607 29.01 -14.86 3.27
N LYS A 608 29.05 -15.56 4.42
CA LYS A 608 28.90 -17.03 4.60
C LYS A 608 27.51 -17.45 5.06
N SER A 609 27.16 -18.74 5.09
CA SER A 609 25.86 -19.18 5.65
C SER A 609 25.70 -18.79 7.13
N CYS A 610 24.47 -18.54 7.58
CA CYS A 610 24.20 -18.19 8.98
C CYS A 610 24.61 -19.34 9.92
N PHE A 611 24.36 -20.59 9.52
CA PHE A 611 24.93 -21.79 10.16
C PHE A 611 26.44 -21.68 10.40
N TYR A 612 27.23 -21.33 9.38
CA TYR A 612 28.68 -21.26 9.50
C TYR A 612 29.11 -20.27 10.58
N ASN A 613 28.51 -19.07 10.58
CA ASN A 613 28.88 -18.02 11.51
C ASN A 613 28.42 -18.32 12.92
N MET A 614 27.21 -18.84 13.09
CA MET A 614 26.72 -19.22 14.42
C MET A 614 27.57 -20.35 14.98
N SER A 615 27.88 -21.38 14.20
CA SER A 615 28.75 -22.46 14.68
C SER A 615 30.14 -21.96 15.06
N LYS A 616 30.71 -21.02 14.30
CA LYS A 616 31.97 -20.36 14.66
C LYS A 616 31.83 -19.49 15.92
N PHE A 617 30.69 -18.86 16.11
CA PHE A 617 30.41 -18.01 17.27
C PHE A 617 30.30 -18.83 18.57
N TYR A 618 29.66 -19.99 18.54
CA TYR A 618 29.57 -20.90 19.70
C TYR A 618 30.89 -21.63 19.98
N SER A 619 31.50 -22.24 18.96
CA SER A 619 32.69 -23.09 19.15
C SER A 619 34.01 -22.32 19.18
N GLY A 620 34.02 -21.05 18.76
CA GLY A 620 35.24 -20.29 18.48
C GLY A 620 35.99 -20.74 17.22
N VAL A 621 35.68 -21.92 16.68
CA VAL A 621 36.38 -22.53 15.54
C VAL A 621 35.49 -22.56 14.31
N SER A 622 36.10 -22.43 13.12
CA SER A 622 35.32 -22.55 11.88
C SER A 622 34.84 -23.99 11.67
N PRO A 623 33.56 -24.21 11.29
CA PRO A 623 33.07 -25.55 10.99
C PRO A 623 33.94 -26.25 9.96
N SER A 624 34.51 -27.39 10.35
CA SER A 624 35.51 -28.11 9.56
C SER A 624 34.89 -29.08 8.55
N SER A 625 33.57 -29.35 8.67
CA SER A 625 32.88 -30.38 7.90
C SER A 625 33.07 -30.22 6.39
N ARG A 626 33.41 -31.33 5.74
CA ARG A 626 33.65 -31.41 4.29
C ARG A 626 32.40 -30.96 3.51
N ALA A 627 31.21 -31.32 3.98
CA ALA A 627 29.94 -30.94 3.36
C ALA A 627 29.72 -29.41 3.37
N ILE A 628 30.00 -28.75 4.49
CA ILE A 628 29.87 -27.29 4.62
C ILE A 628 30.88 -26.58 3.72
N LYS A 629 32.13 -27.03 3.72
CA LYS A 629 33.17 -26.48 2.85
C LYS A 629 32.79 -26.62 1.37
N LYS A 630 32.29 -27.79 0.95
CA LYS A 630 31.81 -28.04 -0.41
C LYS A 630 30.64 -27.12 -0.78
N PHE A 631 29.64 -27.01 0.09
CA PHE A 631 28.49 -26.10 -0.11
C PHE A 631 28.93 -24.65 -0.29
N GLU A 632 29.84 -24.15 0.55
CA GLU A 632 30.35 -22.78 0.43
C GLU A 632 31.17 -22.56 -0.86
N GLN A 633 31.94 -23.56 -1.31
CA GLN A 633 32.64 -23.52 -2.59
C GLN A 633 31.68 -23.50 -3.79
N GLU A 634 30.66 -24.36 -3.79
CA GLU A 634 29.63 -24.38 -4.84
C GLU A 634 28.87 -23.06 -4.92
N ARG A 635 28.51 -22.48 -3.77
CA ARG A 635 27.86 -21.17 -3.72
C ARG A 635 28.73 -20.07 -4.34
N LYS A 636 30.03 -20.07 -4.05
CA LYS A 636 31.00 -19.14 -4.68
C LYS A 636 31.07 -19.35 -6.19
N ARG A 637 31.12 -20.60 -6.66
CA ARG A 637 31.12 -20.94 -8.11
C ARG A 637 29.84 -20.47 -8.80
N ARG A 638 28.65 -20.76 -8.23
CA ARG A 638 27.35 -20.29 -8.77
C ARG A 638 27.30 -18.77 -8.90
N ASN A 639 27.74 -18.03 -7.87
CA ASN A 639 27.77 -16.56 -7.92
C ASN A 639 28.72 -16.02 -9.00
N LYS A 640 29.88 -16.67 -9.21
CA LYS A 640 30.79 -16.32 -10.32
C LYS A 640 30.14 -16.58 -11.69
N ASN A 641 29.47 -17.72 -11.84
CA ASN A 641 28.79 -18.09 -13.08
C ASN A 641 27.62 -17.15 -13.41
N ILE A 642 26.79 -16.78 -12.43
CA ILE A 642 25.71 -15.80 -12.62
C ILE A 642 26.28 -14.44 -13.06
N LYS A 643 27.39 -13.98 -12.47
CA LYS A 643 28.06 -12.74 -12.89
C LYS A 643 28.58 -12.82 -14.33
N ARG A 644 29.12 -13.98 -14.75
CA ARG A 644 29.54 -14.23 -16.15
C ARG A 644 28.34 -14.27 -17.11
N ALA A 645 27.25 -14.94 -16.73
CA ALA A 645 26.03 -15.04 -17.53
C ALA A 645 25.34 -13.67 -17.73
N LYS A 646 25.25 -12.86 -16.66
CA LYS A 646 24.71 -11.48 -16.75
C LYS A 646 25.51 -10.56 -17.67
N ARG A 647 26.80 -10.83 -17.88
CA ARG A 647 27.62 -10.10 -18.87
C ARG A 647 27.36 -10.55 -20.32
N ARG A 648 26.81 -11.75 -20.52
CA ARG A 648 26.49 -12.31 -21.85
C ARG A 648 25.08 -11.98 -22.34
N ILE A 649 24.19 -11.53 -21.45
CA ILE A 649 22.81 -11.17 -21.83
C ILE A 649 22.79 -9.69 -22.25
N ASN A 650 22.78 -9.47 -23.57
CA ASN A 650 22.34 -8.21 -24.15
C ASN A 650 20.86 -8.00 -23.81
N PHE A 651 20.52 -6.84 -23.26
CA PHE A 651 19.16 -6.48 -22.87
C PHE A 651 18.25 -6.34 -24.10
N ASN A 652 17.46 -7.36 -24.40
CA ASN A 652 16.15 -7.18 -25.03
C ASN A 652 15.09 -7.15 -23.93
N ASN A 653 14.32 -6.06 -23.92
CA ASN A 653 13.17 -5.85 -23.06
C ASN A 653 12.11 -6.93 -23.31
N ASN A 654 11.50 -7.47 -22.24
CA ASN A 654 10.04 -7.52 -22.07
C ASN A 654 9.63 -8.06 -20.70
N SER A 655 8.44 -7.65 -20.31
CA SER A 655 7.77 -7.57 -19.00
C SER A 655 7.23 -8.87 -18.38
N SER A 656 6.84 -8.81 -17.10
CA SER A 656 5.52 -9.29 -16.63
C SER A 656 5.18 -8.78 -15.22
N ASP A 657 4.12 -7.95 -15.13
CA ASP A 657 3.40 -7.56 -13.91
C ASP A 657 2.39 -8.65 -13.53
N LYS A 658 2.19 -8.91 -12.24
CA LYS A 658 1.22 -9.90 -11.73
C LYS A 658 -0.16 -9.28 -11.48
N MET A 659 -1.20 -9.87 -12.07
CA MET A 659 -2.63 -9.53 -11.88
C MET A 659 -3.16 -10.11 -10.54
N TYR A 660 -4.03 -9.38 -9.82
CA TYR A 660 -4.74 -9.84 -8.61
C TYR A 660 -6.27 -9.71 -8.82
N PRO A 661 -7.10 -10.64 -8.28
CA PRO A 661 -8.57 -10.64 -8.44
C PRO A 661 -9.27 -9.50 -7.67
N ASP A 662 -10.58 -9.33 -7.90
CA ASP A 662 -11.44 -8.40 -7.13
C ASP A 662 -11.59 -8.80 -5.67
N MET A 663 -11.93 -7.83 -4.82
CA MET A 663 -12.29 -8.08 -3.42
C MET A 663 -13.56 -8.94 -3.33
N ASN A 664 -13.65 -9.75 -2.27
CA ASN A 664 -14.89 -10.47 -1.97
C ASN A 664 -16.02 -9.48 -1.60
N LYS A 665 -17.27 -9.92 -1.74
CA LYS A 665 -18.46 -9.07 -1.59
C LYS A 665 -18.56 -8.41 -0.20
N GLU A 666 -18.21 -9.14 0.86
CA GLU A 666 -18.30 -8.63 2.24
C GLU A 666 -17.25 -7.52 2.50
N ASP A 667 -16.00 -7.76 2.13
CA ASP A 667 -14.92 -6.77 2.26
C ASP A 667 -15.18 -5.55 1.39
N PHE A 668 -15.76 -5.74 0.20
CA PHE A 668 -16.08 -4.67 -0.72
C PHE A 668 -17.15 -3.72 -0.15
N GLU A 669 -18.24 -4.26 0.40
CA GLU A 669 -19.28 -3.44 1.05
C GLU A 669 -18.77 -2.76 2.32
N ASN A 670 -17.96 -3.47 3.14
CA ASN A 670 -17.32 -2.87 4.30
C ASN A 670 -16.41 -1.70 3.93
N ALA A 671 -15.64 -1.84 2.86
CA ALA A 671 -14.71 -0.80 2.42
C ALA A 671 -15.42 0.44 1.84
N LYS A 672 -16.60 0.27 1.21
CA LYS A 672 -17.47 1.40 0.84
C LYS A 672 -17.94 2.19 2.06
N ILE A 673 -18.42 1.50 3.10
CA ILE A 673 -18.89 2.14 4.33
C ILE A 673 -17.77 2.93 4.98
N VAL A 674 -16.59 2.31 5.16
CA VAL A 674 -15.41 2.96 5.75
C VAL A 674 -15.00 4.21 4.95
N PHE A 675 -15.06 4.14 3.62
CA PHE A 675 -14.74 5.29 2.78
C PHE A 675 -15.77 6.43 2.96
N LEU A 676 -17.07 6.13 2.94
CA LEU A 676 -18.13 7.13 3.15
C LEU A 676 -18.02 7.80 4.52
N GLU A 677 -17.73 7.03 5.59
CA GLU A 677 -17.48 7.58 6.93
C GLU A 677 -16.28 8.54 6.95
N SER A 678 -15.24 8.28 6.14
CA SER A 678 -14.04 9.13 6.07
C SER A 678 -14.28 10.49 5.38
N LEU A 679 -15.35 10.60 4.60
CA LEU A 679 -15.74 11.86 3.94
C LEU A 679 -16.43 12.83 4.89
N ILE A 680 -17.05 12.35 5.97
CA ILE A 680 -17.76 13.19 6.95
C ILE A 680 -16.76 14.10 7.66
N LYS A 681 -17.02 15.41 7.63
CA LYS A 681 -16.17 16.45 8.24
C LYS A 681 -17.00 17.43 9.05
N THR A 682 -16.39 18.01 10.08
CA THR A 682 -16.99 19.13 10.81
C THR A 682 -16.90 20.41 9.97
N GLU A 683 -17.72 21.40 10.29
CA GLU A 683 -17.72 22.70 9.63
C GLU A 683 -16.35 23.40 9.72
N GLN A 684 -15.71 23.32 10.88
CA GLN A 684 -14.34 23.80 11.07
C GLN A 684 -13.35 23.12 10.10
N GLN A 685 -13.41 21.78 9.96
CA GLN A 685 -12.52 21.06 9.05
C GLN A 685 -12.77 21.41 7.58
N ILE A 686 -14.03 21.67 7.21
CA ILE A 686 -14.38 22.09 5.84
C ILE A 686 -13.77 23.47 5.56
N ASN A 687 -13.88 24.41 6.51
CA ASN A 687 -13.31 25.75 6.38
C ASN A 687 -11.77 25.71 6.31
N GLU A 688 -11.13 24.89 7.16
CA GLU A 688 -9.67 24.69 7.12
C GLU A 688 -9.19 24.06 5.80
N ILE A 689 -10.01 23.22 5.15
CA ILE A 689 -9.71 22.68 3.82
C ILE A 689 -9.80 23.78 2.77
N GLU A 690 -10.84 24.60 2.78
CA GLU A 690 -10.99 25.73 1.87
C GLU A 690 -9.75 26.63 1.96
N GLU A 691 -9.37 27.05 3.16
CA GLU A 691 -8.23 27.95 3.40
C GLU A 691 -6.90 27.39 2.89
N ARG A 692 -6.59 26.13 3.23
CA ARG A 692 -5.34 25.49 2.83
C ARG A 692 -5.28 25.13 1.35
N THR A 693 -6.40 25.23 0.62
CA THR A 693 -6.50 24.87 -0.80
C THR A 693 -6.78 26.05 -1.73
N ARG A 694 -6.63 27.29 -1.25
CA ARG A 694 -6.86 28.53 -2.04
C ARG A 694 -5.97 28.71 -3.27
N ASP A 695 -4.81 28.06 -3.32
CA ASP A 695 -3.96 28.03 -4.52
C ASP A 695 -4.47 27.04 -5.59
N GLN A 696 -5.60 26.39 -5.35
CA GLN A 696 -6.35 25.50 -6.26
C GLN A 696 -5.47 24.61 -7.15
N ALA A 697 -5.35 24.92 -8.44
CA ALA A 697 -4.63 24.12 -9.44
C ALA A 697 -3.12 23.96 -9.13
N ASP A 698 -2.54 24.86 -8.35
CA ASP A 698 -1.14 24.82 -7.91
C ASP A 698 -0.96 24.15 -6.55
N ASN A 699 -2.06 23.81 -5.86
CA ASN A 699 -2.06 23.12 -4.58
C ASN A 699 -2.16 21.59 -4.74
N LEU A 700 -1.27 20.83 -4.10
CA LEU A 700 -1.29 19.35 -4.17
C LEU A 700 -2.44 18.75 -3.34
N GLU A 701 -2.72 19.31 -2.17
CA GLU A 701 -3.80 18.85 -1.29
C GLU A 701 -5.17 19.05 -1.94
N TRP A 702 -5.37 20.17 -2.64
CA TRP A 702 -6.56 20.42 -3.46
C TRP A 702 -6.79 19.30 -4.49
N LYS A 703 -5.72 18.84 -5.16
CA LYS A 703 -5.79 17.72 -6.13
C LYS A 703 -6.11 16.40 -5.46
N GLU A 704 -5.53 16.12 -4.30
CA GLU A 704 -5.73 14.86 -3.57
C GLU A 704 -7.16 14.75 -3.04
N ILE A 705 -7.71 15.79 -2.43
CA ILE A 705 -9.07 15.78 -1.89
C ILE A 705 -10.09 15.65 -3.03
N ARG A 706 -9.91 16.37 -4.14
CA ARG A 706 -10.83 16.32 -5.29
C ARG A 706 -10.95 14.95 -5.95
N ARG A 707 -9.95 14.08 -5.84
CA ARG A 707 -10.03 12.71 -6.38
C ARG A 707 -11.06 11.84 -5.68
N ASN A 708 -11.41 12.19 -4.44
CA ASN A 708 -12.36 11.47 -3.62
C ASN A 708 -13.79 12.04 -3.74
N LEU A 709 -13.99 13.10 -4.53
CA LEU A 709 -15.24 13.86 -4.61
C LEU A 709 -15.73 13.97 -6.07
N LEU A 710 -17.05 14.07 -6.25
CA LEU A 710 -17.63 14.61 -7.47
C LEU A 710 -17.57 16.14 -7.42
N THR A 711 -16.87 16.72 -8.39
CA THR A 711 -16.64 18.17 -8.44
C THR A 711 -17.59 18.87 -9.41
N ALA A 712 -18.04 20.07 -9.07
CA ALA A 712 -19.06 20.82 -9.81
C ALA A 712 -18.79 20.95 -11.32
N SER A 713 -17.53 21.06 -11.73
CA SER A 713 -17.11 21.10 -13.14
C SER A 713 -17.52 19.87 -13.97
N ASN A 714 -17.82 18.74 -13.32
CA ASN A 714 -18.23 17.50 -13.96
C ASN A 714 -19.75 17.25 -13.88
N PHE A 715 -20.50 18.04 -13.10
CA PHE A 715 -21.93 17.79 -12.87
C PHE A 715 -22.73 17.81 -14.17
N GLY A 716 -22.48 18.79 -15.04
CA GLY A 716 -23.15 18.85 -16.34
C GLY A 716 -22.87 17.66 -17.26
N VAL A 717 -21.71 16.99 -17.11
CA VAL A 717 -21.41 15.77 -17.90
C VAL A 717 -22.18 14.57 -17.33
N ILE A 718 -22.30 14.49 -16.00
CA ILE A 718 -22.99 13.41 -15.30
C ILE A 718 -24.50 13.51 -15.51
N CYS A 719 -25.11 14.66 -15.21
CA CYS A 719 -26.56 14.86 -15.26
C CYS A 719 -27.15 14.88 -16.68
N ARG A 720 -26.30 14.88 -17.70
CA ARG A 720 -26.70 14.84 -19.12
C ARG A 720 -26.31 13.53 -19.81
N ARG A 721 -25.75 12.59 -19.06
CA ARG A 721 -25.34 11.29 -19.58
C ARG A 721 -26.60 10.48 -19.90
N LYS A 722 -26.65 9.88 -21.09
CA LYS A 722 -27.75 9.00 -21.46
C LYS A 722 -27.72 7.73 -20.59
N PRO A 723 -28.87 7.14 -20.21
CA PRO A 723 -28.90 5.88 -19.46
C PRO A 723 -28.13 4.74 -20.14
N THR A 724 -28.07 4.74 -21.48
CA THR A 724 -27.37 3.72 -22.28
C THR A 724 -25.88 4.00 -22.49
N THR A 725 -25.31 5.02 -21.85
CA THR A 725 -23.88 5.36 -21.99
C THR A 725 -23.09 4.77 -20.84
N ARG A 726 -22.15 3.88 -21.17
CA ARG A 726 -21.18 3.27 -20.24
C ARG A 726 -20.49 4.30 -19.34
N CYS A 727 -20.37 3.99 -18.05
CA CYS A 727 -19.73 4.86 -17.06
C CYS A 727 -18.21 4.80 -17.08
N GLY A 728 -17.63 3.68 -17.53
CA GLY A 728 -16.20 3.39 -17.48
C GLY A 728 -15.31 4.51 -18.01
N PRO A 729 -15.54 5.08 -19.22
CA PRO A 729 -14.71 6.18 -19.73
C PRO A 729 -14.73 7.43 -18.86
N LEU A 730 -15.90 7.79 -18.31
CA LEU A 730 -16.05 8.95 -17.44
C LEU A 730 -15.40 8.70 -16.08
N VAL A 731 -15.63 7.54 -15.46
CA VAL A 731 -14.99 7.14 -14.20
C VAL A 731 -13.46 7.10 -14.35
N LYS A 732 -12.96 6.55 -15.46
CA LYS A 732 -11.54 6.58 -15.80
C LYS A 732 -11.03 8.02 -15.89
N SER A 733 -11.74 8.93 -16.55
CA SER A 733 -11.34 10.33 -16.66
C SER A 733 -11.32 11.06 -15.31
N LEU A 734 -12.22 10.71 -14.38
CA LEU A 734 -12.29 11.28 -13.04
C LEU A 734 -11.18 10.77 -12.12
N LEU A 735 -10.84 9.48 -12.21
CA LEU A 735 -9.81 8.84 -11.36
C LEU A 735 -8.39 8.99 -11.92
N SER A 736 -8.26 9.11 -13.24
CA SER A 736 -6.96 9.28 -13.87
C SER A 736 -6.47 10.72 -13.73
N GLU A 737 -5.23 10.88 -13.29
CA GLU A 737 -4.57 12.18 -13.24
C GLU A 737 -4.15 12.61 -14.66
N THR A 738 -5.14 12.86 -15.51
CA THR A 738 -4.89 13.30 -16.87
C THR A 738 -4.61 14.79 -16.80
N SER A 739 -3.32 15.14 -16.67
CA SER A 739 -2.85 16.47 -17.06
C SER A 739 -2.99 16.55 -18.58
N ILE A 740 -4.21 16.89 -18.99
CA ILE A 740 -4.56 17.30 -20.34
C ILE A 740 -3.95 18.70 -20.46
N PHE A 741 -2.82 18.82 -21.15
CA PHE A 741 -2.51 20.10 -21.76
C PHE A 741 -3.55 20.27 -22.88
N ALA A 742 -4.26 21.37 -22.90
CA ALA A 742 -5.12 21.73 -24.02
C ALA A 742 -4.99 23.24 -24.16
N PRO A 743 -4.82 23.77 -25.39
CA PRO A 743 -4.76 25.22 -25.61
C PRO A 743 -5.91 25.96 -24.92
N ALA A 744 -7.09 25.33 -24.82
CA ALA A 744 -8.23 25.89 -24.12
C ALA A 744 -8.05 26.03 -22.59
N LEU A 745 -7.30 25.14 -21.93
CA LEU A 745 -7.03 25.21 -20.49
C LEU A 745 -5.92 26.22 -20.16
N GLU A 746 -4.90 26.32 -21.02
CA GLU A 746 -3.84 27.33 -20.91
C GLU A 746 -4.39 28.74 -21.13
N TRP A 747 -5.17 28.91 -22.21
CA TRP A 747 -5.91 30.14 -22.49
C TRP A 747 -6.82 30.58 -21.33
N GLY A 748 -7.51 29.62 -20.69
CA GLY A 748 -8.30 29.88 -19.49
C GLY A 748 -7.44 30.46 -18.37
N ARG A 749 -6.37 29.74 -17.98
CA ARG A 749 -5.49 30.13 -16.86
C ARG A 749 -4.79 31.47 -17.06
N GLU A 750 -4.32 31.76 -18.27
CA GLU A 750 -3.63 33.02 -18.58
C GLU A 750 -4.58 34.23 -18.48
N ASN A 751 -5.85 34.04 -18.82
CA ASN A 751 -6.83 35.12 -18.84
C ASN A 751 -7.66 35.23 -17.56
N GLU A 752 -7.74 34.18 -16.73
CA GLU A 752 -8.61 34.14 -15.55
C GLU A 752 -8.37 35.34 -14.61
N GLU A 753 -7.11 35.59 -14.23
CA GLU A 753 -6.75 36.71 -13.35
C GLU A 753 -6.99 38.08 -14.01
N LYS A 754 -6.75 38.19 -15.32
CA LYS A 754 -7.01 39.40 -16.11
C LYS A 754 -8.51 39.71 -16.13
N VAL A 755 -9.33 38.70 -16.39
CA VAL A 755 -10.79 38.82 -16.44
C VAL A 755 -11.33 39.14 -15.05
N ARG A 756 -10.85 38.46 -14.00
CA ARG A 756 -11.23 38.74 -12.61
C ARG A 756 -11.07 40.22 -12.25
N LYS A 757 -9.88 40.80 -12.50
CA LYS A 757 -9.62 42.23 -12.27
C LYS A 757 -10.50 43.16 -13.12
N LYS A 758 -10.81 42.75 -14.35
CA LYS A 758 -11.72 43.50 -15.22
C LYS A 758 -13.14 43.51 -14.66
N VAL A 759 -13.63 42.38 -14.14
CA VAL A 759 -14.95 42.29 -13.49
C VAL A 759 -14.98 43.11 -12.20
N GLU A 760 -13.94 43.05 -11.37
CA GLU A 760 -13.82 43.88 -10.15
C GLU A 760 -13.97 45.37 -10.47
N THR A 761 -13.28 45.83 -11.52
CA THR A 761 -13.30 47.24 -11.94
C THR A 761 -14.65 47.62 -12.57
N MET A 762 -15.22 46.78 -13.43
CA MET A 762 -16.47 47.07 -14.15
C MET A 762 -17.71 47.08 -13.26
N GLN A 763 -17.73 46.25 -12.22
CA GLN A 763 -18.87 46.13 -11.31
C GLN A 763 -18.66 46.88 -9.99
N HIS A 764 -17.47 47.46 -9.77
CA HIS A 764 -17.08 48.07 -8.50
C HIS A 764 -17.26 47.12 -7.31
N ILE A 765 -16.82 45.87 -7.47
CA ILE A 765 -16.91 44.80 -6.46
C ILE A 765 -15.53 44.23 -6.11
N GLU A 766 -15.39 43.70 -4.90
CA GLU A 766 -14.21 42.94 -4.47
C GLU A 766 -14.42 41.44 -4.75
N ILE A 767 -13.46 40.78 -5.42
CA ILE A 767 -13.51 39.34 -5.69
C ILE A 767 -12.37 38.62 -4.98
N LYS A 768 -12.70 37.89 -3.91
CA LYS A 768 -11.73 37.12 -3.12
C LYS A 768 -11.45 35.75 -3.72
N LYS A 769 -10.19 35.32 -3.72
CA LYS A 769 -9.80 33.95 -4.08
C LYS A 769 -10.32 32.96 -3.04
N CYS A 770 -10.62 31.74 -3.47
CA CYS A 770 -11.11 30.67 -2.60
C CYS A 770 -10.56 29.30 -3.00
N GLY A 771 -10.66 28.33 -2.09
CA GLY A 771 -10.19 26.96 -2.28
C GLY A 771 -11.29 25.98 -2.64
N LEU A 772 -11.21 24.78 -2.08
CA LEU A 772 -12.19 23.71 -2.25
C LEU A 772 -13.26 23.76 -1.16
N PHE A 773 -14.50 23.97 -1.57
CA PHE A 773 -15.68 23.75 -0.72
C PHE A 773 -16.15 22.31 -0.85
N ILE A 774 -16.54 21.72 0.29
CA ILE A 774 -17.12 20.38 0.39
C ILE A 774 -18.54 20.55 0.93
N ASP A 775 -19.52 19.89 0.33
CA ASP A 775 -20.89 19.97 0.82
C ASP A 775 -21.02 19.27 2.18
N LYS A 776 -21.60 19.97 3.16
CA LYS A 776 -21.76 19.47 4.52
C LYS A 776 -22.76 18.32 4.61
N ILE A 777 -23.78 18.32 3.76
CA ILE A 777 -24.86 17.33 3.73
C ILE A 777 -24.48 16.17 2.80
N HIS A 778 -23.76 16.44 1.72
CA HIS A 778 -23.35 15.43 0.77
C HIS A 778 -21.84 15.48 0.61
N PRO A 779 -21.06 14.93 1.56
CA PRO A 779 -19.62 15.12 1.66
C PRO A 779 -18.81 14.46 0.54
N PHE A 780 -19.48 13.80 -0.41
CA PHE A 780 -18.92 13.34 -1.68
C PHE A 780 -19.00 14.39 -2.80
N LEU A 781 -19.60 15.55 -2.57
CA LEU A 781 -19.70 16.66 -3.51
C LEU A 781 -18.74 17.79 -3.12
N GLY A 782 -18.11 18.42 -4.13
CA GLY A 782 -17.23 19.57 -3.90
C GLY A 782 -17.22 20.59 -5.05
N ALA A 783 -16.81 21.82 -4.73
CA ALA A 783 -16.76 22.93 -5.68
C ALA A 783 -15.55 23.84 -5.43
N SER A 784 -15.00 24.42 -6.49
CA SER A 784 -14.01 25.49 -6.42
C SER A 784 -14.46 26.57 -7.39
N PRO A 785 -15.14 27.63 -6.92
CA PRO A 785 -15.43 28.82 -7.72
C PRO A 785 -14.14 29.56 -8.11
N ASP A 786 -14.21 30.41 -9.15
CA ASP A 786 -13.07 31.24 -9.56
C ASP A 786 -12.89 32.45 -8.62
N GLY A 787 -13.93 32.82 -7.87
CA GLY A 787 -13.84 33.79 -6.78
C GLY A 787 -15.15 34.02 -6.04
N LEU A 788 -15.07 34.69 -4.90
CA LEU A 788 -16.19 35.00 -4.00
C LEU A 788 -16.48 36.50 -3.99
N ILE A 789 -17.76 36.86 -4.04
CA ILE A 789 -18.26 38.24 -3.98
C ILE A 789 -19.04 38.38 -2.66
N GLY A 790 -18.44 39.06 -1.68
CA GLY A 790 -18.98 39.16 -0.33
C GLY A 790 -19.35 37.79 0.25
N ASP A 791 -20.50 37.70 0.92
CA ASP A 791 -21.03 36.45 1.50
C ASP A 791 -22.11 35.77 0.65
N GLN A 792 -22.64 36.49 -0.35
CA GLN A 792 -23.83 36.05 -1.09
C GLN A 792 -23.56 35.65 -2.54
N GLY A 793 -22.45 36.11 -3.14
CA GLY A 793 -22.17 35.94 -4.56
C GLY A 793 -20.89 35.16 -4.85
N LEU A 794 -20.77 34.61 -6.04
CA LEU A 794 -19.51 34.05 -6.57
C LEU A 794 -19.30 34.46 -8.03
N VAL A 795 -18.08 34.31 -8.55
CA VAL A 795 -17.78 34.53 -9.97
C VAL A 795 -17.34 33.22 -10.62
N GLU A 796 -17.80 33.01 -11.86
CA GLU A 796 -17.33 31.93 -12.73
C GLU A 796 -16.87 32.55 -14.04
N ILE A 797 -15.62 32.33 -14.40
CA ILE A 797 -14.93 32.94 -15.53
C ILE A 797 -14.74 31.88 -16.62
N LYS A 798 -15.27 32.17 -17.81
CA LYS A 798 -15.14 31.30 -18.98
C LYS A 798 -14.48 32.05 -20.13
N CYS A 799 -13.32 31.55 -20.54
CA CYS A 799 -12.59 32.04 -21.71
C CYS A 799 -12.67 31.00 -22.84
N PRO A 800 -13.73 30.98 -23.69
CA PRO A 800 -13.89 29.98 -24.74
C PRO A 800 -12.85 30.15 -25.85
N TYR A 801 -11.82 29.29 -25.86
CA TYR A 801 -10.73 29.34 -26.84
C TYR A 801 -11.16 29.31 -28.31
N SER A 802 -12.25 28.60 -28.63
CA SER A 802 -12.80 28.54 -30.00
C SER A 802 -13.45 29.84 -30.49
N ALA A 803 -13.76 30.75 -29.57
CA ALA A 803 -14.34 32.06 -29.85
C ALA A 803 -13.39 33.22 -29.48
N ARG A 804 -12.13 32.93 -29.14
CA ARG A 804 -11.18 33.94 -28.61
C ARG A 804 -11.02 35.18 -29.52
N ASN A 805 -11.02 34.99 -30.85
CA ASN A 805 -10.88 36.07 -31.83
C ASN A 805 -12.23 36.53 -32.41
N MET A 806 -13.34 36.24 -31.73
CA MET A 806 -14.69 36.58 -32.14
C MET A 806 -15.34 37.47 -31.08
N THR A 807 -16.35 38.26 -31.44
CA THR A 807 -17.20 38.88 -30.43
C THR A 807 -18.06 37.80 -29.78
N ILE A 808 -18.62 38.05 -28.60
CA ILE A 808 -19.53 37.11 -27.93
C ILE A 808 -20.71 36.77 -28.86
N LEU A 809 -21.26 37.76 -29.55
CA LEU A 809 -22.37 37.58 -30.51
C LEU A 809 -21.96 36.69 -31.69
N GLU A 810 -20.82 36.97 -32.34
CA GLU A 810 -20.26 36.11 -33.41
C GLU A 810 -20.03 34.67 -32.90
N GLY A 811 -19.58 34.52 -31.66
CA GLY A 811 -19.36 33.24 -31.00
C GLY A 811 -20.66 32.46 -30.76
N ILE A 812 -21.75 33.15 -30.43
CA ILE A 812 -23.08 32.55 -30.26
C ILE A 812 -23.64 32.11 -31.61
N GLU A 813 -23.62 32.98 -32.63
CA GLU A 813 -24.10 32.68 -33.98
C GLU A 813 -23.38 31.48 -34.59
N LYS A 814 -22.05 31.40 -34.44
CA LYS A 814 -21.23 30.28 -34.90
C LYS A 814 -21.28 29.05 -34.00
N LYS A 815 -22.17 29.03 -32.99
CA LYS A 815 -22.33 27.94 -32.01
C LYS A 815 -21.03 27.56 -31.28
N LYS A 816 -20.11 28.52 -31.13
CA LYS A 816 -18.87 28.38 -30.34
C LYS A 816 -19.08 28.74 -28.88
N ILE A 817 -20.11 29.54 -28.59
CA ILE A 817 -20.60 29.87 -27.25
C ILE A 817 -22.08 29.45 -27.19
N THR A 818 -22.39 28.42 -26.42
CA THR A 818 -23.72 27.77 -26.44
C THR A 818 -24.49 27.89 -25.12
N ILE A 819 -24.01 28.74 -24.21
CA ILE A 819 -24.69 29.05 -22.94
C ILE A 819 -25.88 30.01 -23.17
N TRP A 820 -25.87 30.81 -24.22
CA TRP A 820 -27.04 31.56 -24.68
C TRP A 820 -27.58 30.98 -25.98
N LYS A 821 -28.89 31.12 -26.18
CA LYS A 821 -29.57 30.85 -27.44
C LYS A 821 -30.22 32.13 -27.98
N THR A 822 -30.26 32.26 -29.29
CA THR A 822 -31.06 33.28 -29.98
C THR A 822 -32.45 32.72 -30.26
N GLU A 823 -33.39 32.92 -29.33
CA GLU A 823 -34.81 32.63 -29.54
C GLU A 823 -35.55 33.99 -29.58
N ASN A 824 -36.37 34.23 -30.62
CA ASN A 824 -37.19 35.45 -30.77
C ASN A 824 -36.45 36.80 -30.71
N LYS A 825 -35.24 36.88 -31.27
CA LYS A 825 -34.35 38.08 -31.26
C LYS A 825 -33.80 38.49 -29.88
N TRP A 826 -34.02 37.69 -28.84
CA TRP A 826 -33.43 37.88 -27.51
C TRP A 826 -32.45 36.76 -27.17
N LEU A 827 -31.49 37.03 -26.27
CA LEU A 827 -30.54 36.02 -25.79
C LEU A 827 -31.11 35.36 -24.53
N GLU A 828 -31.48 34.08 -24.63
CA GLU A 828 -31.98 33.29 -23.49
C GLU A 828 -30.88 32.36 -22.94
N LEU A 829 -30.82 32.23 -21.61
CA LEU A 829 -29.87 31.34 -20.93
C LEU A 829 -30.26 29.86 -21.10
N ASN A 830 -29.36 29.07 -21.67
CA ASN A 830 -29.53 27.64 -21.84
C ASN A 830 -29.28 26.88 -20.53
N LYS A 831 -30.34 26.64 -19.75
CA LYS A 831 -30.28 25.84 -18.50
C LYS A 831 -29.76 24.40 -18.71
N LYS A 832 -29.81 23.85 -19.95
CA LYS A 832 -29.25 22.53 -20.29
C LYS A 832 -27.73 22.56 -20.55
N HIS A 833 -27.09 23.73 -20.50
CA HIS A 833 -25.67 23.87 -20.76
C HIS A 833 -24.81 23.40 -19.59
N LYS A 834 -23.65 22.77 -19.86
CA LYS A 834 -22.76 22.23 -18.81
C LYS A 834 -22.28 23.27 -17.78
N TRP A 835 -22.14 24.53 -18.19
CA TRP A 835 -21.76 25.62 -17.27
C TRP A 835 -22.88 25.97 -16.30
N TYR A 836 -24.15 25.86 -16.71
CA TYR A 836 -25.28 26.10 -15.81
C TYR A 836 -25.30 25.07 -14.67
N TYR A 837 -25.14 23.78 -14.99
CA TYR A 837 -24.98 22.72 -13.97
C TYR A 837 -23.77 22.95 -13.06
N GLN A 838 -22.63 23.41 -13.60
CA GLN A 838 -21.47 23.72 -12.78
C GLN A 838 -21.77 24.84 -11.78
N ILE A 839 -22.41 25.92 -12.25
CA ILE A 839 -22.75 27.09 -11.44
C ILE A 839 -23.80 26.76 -10.38
N GLN A 840 -24.87 26.06 -10.73
CA GLN A 840 -25.86 25.59 -9.76
C GLN A 840 -25.24 24.70 -8.69
N GLY A 841 -24.28 23.84 -9.07
CA GLY A 841 -23.51 23.05 -8.11
C GLY A 841 -22.63 23.89 -7.20
N GLN A 842 -21.93 24.89 -7.72
CA GLN A 842 -21.14 25.83 -6.91
C GLN A 842 -22.04 26.60 -5.93
N LEU A 843 -23.19 27.10 -6.38
CA LEU A 843 -24.15 27.84 -5.54
C LEU A 843 -24.73 26.98 -4.42
N HIS A 844 -25.10 25.73 -4.72
CA HIS A 844 -25.59 24.79 -3.71
C HIS A 844 -24.52 24.49 -2.66
N ILE A 845 -23.33 24.08 -3.10
CA ILE A 845 -22.24 23.62 -2.21
C ILE A 845 -21.71 24.77 -1.34
N THR A 846 -21.61 25.98 -1.90
CA THR A 846 -21.14 27.16 -1.15
C THR A 846 -22.25 27.88 -0.38
N ARG A 847 -23.51 27.46 -0.56
CA ARG A 847 -24.71 28.07 0.05
C ARG A 847 -24.88 29.56 -0.31
N ARG A 848 -24.50 29.93 -1.54
CA ARG A 848 -24.57 31.30 -2.07
C ARG A 848 -25.78 31.48 -2.99
N MET A 849 -26.21 32.74 -3.15
CA MET A 849 -27.47 33.09 -3.79
C MET A 849 -27.33 33.31 -5.29
N TYR A 850 -26.20 33.84 -5.75
CA TYR A 850 -25.99 34.15 -7.16
C TYR A 850 -24.54 33.99 -7.62
N CYS A 851 -24.37 33.79 -8.92
CA CYS A 851 -23.10 33.73 -9.61
C CYS A 851 -23.06 34.77 -10.73
N LEU A 852 -21.99 35.57 -10.80
CA LEU A 852 -21.67 36.33 -12.00
C LEU A 852 -20.88 35.43 -12.96
N LEU A 853 -21.52 35.03 -14.06
CA LEU A 853 -20.86 34.35 -15.16
C LEU A 853 -20.20 35.39 -16.07
N ALA A 854 -18.88 35.39 -16.11
CA ALA A 854 -18.08 36.23 -17.01
C ALA A 854 -17.58 35.41 -18.20
N VAL A 855 -18.06 35.73 -19.40
CA VAL A 855 -17.56 35.10 -20.63
C VAL A 855 -16.70 36.10 -21.40
N TYR A 856 -15.43 35.75 -21.60
CA TYR A 856 -14.41 36.65 -22.16
C TYR A 856 -13.85 36.14 -23.49
N THR A 857 -13.74 37.05 -24.46
CA THR A 857 -12.97 36.91 -25.72
C THR A 857 -11.93 38.04 -25.80
N GLU A 858 -11.03 38.00 -26.78
CA GLU A 858 -10.11 39.12 -27.02
C GLU A 858 -10.85 40.39 -27.48
N LYS A 859 -12.02 40.26 -28.10
CA LYS A 859 -12.79 41.39 -28.64
C LYS A 859 -13.70 42.05 -27.59
N ASP A 860 -14.36 41.26 -26.74
CA ASP A 860 -15.39 41.73 -25.81
C ASP A 860 -15.62 40.77 -24.62
N MET A 861 -16.45 41.19 -23.66
CA MET A 861 -16.82 40.40 -22.48
C MET A 861 -18.30 40.60 -22.17
N ARG A 862 -18.98 39.52 -21.78
CA ARG A 862 -20.37 39.55 -21.31
C ARG A 862 -20.46 39.03 -19.89
N LEU A 863 -21.23 39.73 -19.06
CA LEU A 863 -21.61 39.33 -17.71
C LEU A 863 -23.08 38.89 -17.68
N GLU A 864 -23.37 37.83 -16.95
CA GLU A 864 -24.71 37.31 -16.75
C GLU A 864 -24.86 36.84 -15.30
N THR A 865 -25.92 37.29 -14.63
CA THR A 865 -26.19 36.90 -13.25
C THR A 865 -27.08 35.65 -13.23
N ILE A 866 -26.59 34.57 -12.62
CA ILE A 866 -27.30 33.31 -12.47
C ILE A 866 -27.63 33.09 -11.00
N PHE A 867 -28.91 33.03 -10.67
CA PHE A 867 -29.39 32.77 -9.31
C PHE A 867 -29.45 31.28 -9.00
N ARG A 868 -29.33 30.94 -7.71
CA ARG A 868 -29.50 29.58 -7.19
C ARG A 868 -30.92 29.09 -7.47
N ASP A 869 -31.03 27.94 -8.11
CA ASP A 869 -32.28 27.30 -8.49
C ASP A 869 -32.40 25.98 -7.71
N ALA A 870 -33.06 26.04 -6.55
CA ALA A 870 -33.17 24.90 -5.64
C ALA A 870 -34.01 23.75 -6.25
N ILE A 871 -35.06 24.10 -6.98
CA ILE A 871 -35.94 23.13 -7.66
C ILE A 871 -35.13 22.38 -8.72
N PHE A 872 -34.37 23.10 -9.56
CA PHE A 872 -33.52 22.45 -10.57
C PHE A 872 -32.45 21.54 -9.93
N TRP A 873 -31.89 21.92 -8.78
CA TRP A 873 -30.95 21.08 -8.05
C TRP A 873 -31.59 19.77 -7.61
N GLU A 874 -32.73 19.84 -6.92
CA GLU A 874 -33.43 18.69 -6.35
C GLU A 874 -33.99 17.76 -7.43
N GLU A 875 -34.62 18.31 -8.46
CA GLU A 875 -35.31 17.51 -9.49
C GLU A 875 -34.38 17.03 -10.61
N ASN A 876 -33.36 17.81 -10.99
CA ASN A 876 -32.57 17.52 -12.19
C ASN A 876 -31.10 17.19 -11.91
N MET A 877 -30.54 17.56 -10.76
CA MET A 877 -29.11 17.37 -10.48
C MET A 877 -28.83 16.28 -9.47
N PHE A 878 -29.30 16.45 -8.24
CA PHE A 878 -28.87 15.64 -7.10
C PHE A 878 -29.09 14.12 -7.29
N PRO A 879 -30.28 13.65 -7.74
CA PRO A 879 -30.52 12.20 -7.92
C PRO A 879 -29.51 11.55 -8.89
N GLN A 880 -29.16 12.26 -9.96
CA GLN A 880 -28.21 11.76 -10.96
C GLN A 880 -26.77 11.74 -10.43
N LEU A 881 -26.39 12.74 -9.64
CA LEU A 881 -25.06 12.84 -9.01
C LEU A 881 -24.86 11.74 -7.96
N GLU A 882 -25.85 11.52 -7.11
CA GLU A 882 -25.83 10.48 -6.08
C GLU A 882 -25.73 9.09 -6.70
N MET A 883 -26.61 8.78 -7.66
CA MET A 883 -26.59 7.50 -8.37
C MET A 883 -25.24 7.24 -9.05
N PHE A 884 -24.67 8.25 -9.72
CA PHE A 884 -23.36 8.13 -10.35
C PHE A 884 -22.25 7.88 -9.34
N PHE A 885 -22.25 8.62 -8.22
CA PHE A 885 -21.24 8.44 -7.17
C PHE A 885 -21.29 7.02 -6.59
N MET A 886 -22.46 6.60 -6.13
CA MET A 886 -22.64 5.34 -5.40
C MET A 886 -22.38 4.11 -6.27
N HIS A 887 -22.83 4.13 -7.52
CA HIS A 887 -22.80 2.94 -8.39
C HIS A 887 -21.68 2.94 -9.43
N CYS A 888 -21.12 4.10 -9.81
CA CYS A 888 -20.06 4.17 -10.81
C CYS A 888 -18.69 4.51 -10.20
N LEU A 889 -18.61 5.57 -9.39
CA LEU A 889 -17.32 6.10 -8.93
C LEU A 889 -16.80 5.40 -7.66
N LEU A 890 -17.64 5.26 -6.64
CA LEU A 890 -17.29 4.67 -5.33
C LEU A 890 -16.70 3.25 -5.45
N PRO A 891 -17.25 2.31 -6.27
CA PRO A 891 -16.64 1.01 -6.52
C PRO A 891 -15.17 1.07 -6.94
N GLU A 892 -14.82 2.02 -7.80
CA GLU A 892 -13.48 2.16 -8.35
C GLU A 892 -12.53 2.98 -7.46
N ILE A 893 -13.06 3.75 -6.50
CA ILE A 893 -12.27 4.35 -5.42
C ILE A 893 -11.87 3.28 -4.41
N VAL A 894 -12.81 2.41 -4.05
CA VAL A 894 -12.65 1.42 -2.98
C VAL A 894 -11.85 0.20 -3.44
N ASP A 895 -12.16 -0.34 -4.62
CA ASP A 895 -11.47 -1.49 -5.21
C ASP A 895 -11.19 -1.22 -6.70
N SER A 896 -10.21 -0.35 -6.96
CA SER A 896 -9.87 0.09 -8.31
C SER A 896 -9.46 -1.06 -9.24
N ARG A 897 -10.29 -1.35 -10.23
CA ARG A 897 -9.92 -2.20 -11.37
C ARG A 897 -8.98 -1.48 -12.33
N LEU A 898 -9.11 -0.15 -12.43
CA LEU A 898 -8.20 0.70 -13.20
C LEU A 898 -6.75 0.56 -12.72
N ALA A 899 -6.50 0.53 -11.41
CA ALA A 899 -5.15 0.32 -10.84
C ALA A 899 -4.57 -1.08 -11.11
N ARG A 900 -5.42 -2.04 -11.47
CA ARG A 900 -5.08 -3.45 -11.78
C ARG A 900 -5.07 -3.75 -13.28
N ASN A 901 -5.19 -2.73 -14.14
CA ASN A 901 -5.35 -2.86 -15.59
C ASN A 901 -6.55 -3.74 -16.01
N MET A 902 -7.63 -3.71 -15.24
CA MET A 902 -8.90 -4.38 -15.55
C MET A 902 -9.95 -3.37 -16.05
N GLU A 903 -10.97 -3.85 -16.76
CA GLU A 903 -12.09 -3.03 -17.20
C GLU A 903 -12.92 -2.54 -16.00
N ILE A 904 -13.29 -1.25 -16.00
CA ILE A 904 -14.09 -0.62 -14.94
C ILE A 904 -15.45 -1.29 -14.83
N ARG A 905 -15.96 -1.44 -13.60
CA ARG A 905 -17.29 -2.02 -13.36
C ARG A 905 -18.37 -1.12 -13.94
N GLU A 906 -19.24 -1.71 -14.76
CA GLU A 906 -20.49 -1.09 -15.19
C GLU A 906 -21.62 -1.55 -14.27
N PRO A 907 -22.43 -0.65 -13.71
CA PRO A 907 -23.55 -1.01 -12.85
C PRO A 907 -24.70 -1.64 -13.64
N SER A 908 -25.49 -2.50 -12.99
CA SER A 908 -26.56 -3.29 -13.62
C SER A 908 -27.56 -2.44 -14.40
N HIS A 909 -28.03 -1.32 -13.84
CA HIS A 909 -28.97 -0.43 -14.51
C HIS A 909 -28.46 0.14 -15.85
N ILE A 910 -27.14 0.33 -16.02
CA ILE A 910 -26.57 0.77 -17.30
C ILE A 910 -26.54 -0.39 -18.29
N LEU A 911 -26.18 -1.60 -17.83
CA LEU A 911 -26.14 -2.80 -18.66
C LEU A 911 -27.55 -3.16 -19.16
N GLU A 912 -28.55 -3.12 -18.27
CA GLU A 912 -29.96 -3.33 -18.59
C GLU A 912 -30.48 -2.29 -19.60
N ALA A 913 -30.13 -1.01 -19.43
CA ALA A 913 -30.51 0.03 -20.38
C ALA A 913 -29.88 -0.15 -21.77
N ILE A 914 -28.63 -0.62 -21.83
CA ILE A 914 -27.94 -0.96 -23.09
C ILE A 914 -28.62 -2.18 -23.74
N GLU A 915 -28.94 -3.21 -22.95
CA GLU A 915 -29.58 -4.42 -23.43
C GLU A 915 -30.99 -4.15 -23.96
N ASN A 916 -31.80 -3.38 -23.23
CA ASN A 916 -33.16 -2.99 -23.65
C ASN A 916 -33.13 -2.19 -24.95
N LYS A 917 -32.14 -1.31 -25.13
CA LYS A 917 -31.95 -0.58 -26.39
C LYS A 917 -31.43 -1.46 -27.54
N SER A 918 -30.76 -2.58 -27.23
CA SER A 918 -30.35 -3.53 -28.28
C SER A 918 -31.48 -4.45 -28.73
N LYS A 919 -32.52 -4.61 -27.89
CA LYS A 919 -33.72 -5.39 -28.16
C LYS A 919 -34.85 -4.58 -28.81
N ALA A 920 -34.83 -3.25 -28.68
CA ALA A 920 -35.74 -2.29 -29.30
C ALA A 920 -35.14 -1.70 -30.58
#